data_AF-A0A8C4SXY3-F1
#
_entry.id   AF-A0A8C4SXY3-F1
#
_cell.length_a   1.000
_cell.length_b   1.000
_cell.length_c   1.000
_cell.angle_alpha   90.00
_cell.angle_beta   90.00
_cell.angle_gamma   90.00
#
_symmetry.space_group_name_H-M   'P 1'
#
loop_
_entity.id
_entity.type
_entity.pdbx_description
1 polymer ?
#
loop_
_entity_poly.entity_id
_entity_poly.type
_entity_poly.pdbx_seq_one_letter_code
_entity_poly.pdbx_strand_id
1 'polypeptide(L)'
;MHVKVKLTSAQSNPVFNLPTSVNISENSLPGSLVFGFVVETNDSNPQVWIQRVNPPTTVFASPILRPGSTVDTYQVEIRLSSNASLDFEMTAVYFLTILVEANNQSVEQTIVVQVLNVNEPPNCDSVFENPGATVSVPEDLPVPVQIYFIRASDPDRGDALKYTITEVQPPSANTRFTIIDKTLTCTQGFDYQNGQKSFIVAITVSDQHGASCNGSVSILVLPVLDRPLNFTNPNQSVSITEEGGPNVFVAVVTAVGSNVLYEFVDNPRAYQIDRATGIIRTSYNLDLDVDDSLKLTILKIRAFIPTAHRSGTTVVYVSVLDVNDIPPVCAPPNVMLQIPETTPINTDLVTFQCKDADISNTTVTFKLQPNANSLFSFRLAGGQLIVNNTLDYDNAQIAANNFQYTTTIIASDNGIPPLTTEIQVIVVVTPVNEGDPQFLPPFFFNVREDTVPGAGVGIVKATDPDWEFNAISFSITSGNEFFIDPMTGELYLRTKLDYETQRTILLNVQAVDLNQDIEPDPAKQRTSNQVITINVTNVNDNPPVCDPAMYEFTIYSTLKSNMLIVSFSCTDADGNGLTATIVTGSATDRFSILGMTLYSKNTFSYNPDGVFDPTTFEILVQVSDGKYSTKVVVIVHVVPWVTTAPTTTTPKPTKSSQVVTLLETYWDPEVWYVVVLTVTGALVLIGLGLLILKILQWCSVCRPPVQEMTQLLIQKTSVDFRDNAQKPAADVQEVPATPSDFDGKARDPVTGKYYLFNSQTGQRRWN
;
A
#
# COMPACT_ATOMS: atom_id res chain seq x y z
N MET A 1 -56.10 -114.48 -33.27
CA MET A 1 -56.78 -115.44 -32.36
C MET A 1 -58.09 -115.86 -33.00
N HIS A 2 -58.42 -117.15 -33.06
CA HIS A 2 -59.77 -117.58 -33.51
C HIS A 2 -60.76 -117.43 -32.37
N VAL A 3 -61.28 -116.21 -32.22
CA VAL A 3 -62.41 -115.95 -31.34
C VAL A 3 -63.68 -116.55 -31.93
N LYS A 4 -64.51 -117.13 -31.06
CA LYS A 4 -65.80 -117.73 -31.40
C LYS A 4 -66.93 -117.03 -30.66
N VAL A 5 -67.93 -116.56 -31.41
CA VAL A 5 -69.26 -116.17 -30.93
C VAL A 5 -70.18 -117.37 -31.14
N LYS A 6 -70.95 -117.78 -30.14
CA LYS A 6 -71.81 -118.98 -30.25
C LYS A 6 -73.28 -118.66 -30.00
N LEU A 7 -74.12 -118.97 -30.98
CA LEU A 7 -75.56 -118.70 -31.01
C LEU A 7 -76.28 -119.96 -31.52
N THR A 8 -76.81 -120.78 -30.61
CA THR A 8 -77.55 -122.00 -30.97
C THR A 8 -78.88 -122.08 -30.24
N SER A 9 -79.88 -122.67 -30.89
CA SER A 9 -81.28 -122.73 -30.42
C SER A 9 -81.51 -123.37 -29.04
N ALA A 10 -80.50 -124.05 -28.48
CA ALA A 10 -80.54 -124.70 -27.17
C ALA A 10 -79.88 -123.87 -26.03
N GLN A 11 -79.25 -122.72 -26.30
CA GLN A 11 -78.63 -121.89 -25.26
C GLN A 11 -79.52 -120.68 -24.88
N SER A 12 -79.78 -120.54 -23.59
CA SER A 12 -80.56 -119.44 -23.00
C SER A 12 -79.75 -118.18 -22.73
N ASN A 13 -78.45 -118.17 -23.03
CA ASN A 13 -77.57 -117.00 -22.86
C ASN A 13 -76.40 -117.11 -23.87
N PRO A 14 -76.35 -116.26 -24.93
CA PRO A 14 -75.25 -116.27 -25.89
C PRO A 14 -73.98 -115.63 -25.31
N VAL A 15 -72.82 -116.13 -25.74
CA VAL A 15 -71.51 -115.65 -25.26
C VAL A 15 -70.72 -114.99 -26.39
N PHE A 16 -70.31 -113.75 -26.17
CA PHE A 16 -69.43 -112.98 -27.03
C PHE A 16 -68.05 -112.89 -26.37
N ASN A 17 -67.00 -113.31 -27.09
CA ASN A 17 -65.62 -113.38 -26.57
C ASN A 17 -64.64 -112.56 -27.43
N LEU A 18 -65.10 -111.47 -28.08
CA LEU A 18 -64.22 -110.62 -28.90
C LEU A 18 -63.12 -109.98 -28.05
N PRO A 19 -61.92 -109.73 -28.62
CA PRO A 19 -60.88 -109.02 -27.90
C PRO A 19 -61.38 -107.62 -27.52
N THR A 20 -61.01 -107.16 -26.33
CA THR A 20 -61.37 -105.82 -25.86
C THR A 20 -60.70 -104.71 -26.69
N SER A 21 -59.51 -104.97 -27.23
CA SER A 21 -58.79 -104.04 -28.11
C SER A 21 -58.05 -104.74 -29.26
N VAL A 22 -57.86 -104.02 -30.35
CA VAL A 22 -57.06 -104.38 -31.53
C VAL A 22 -56.29 -103.15 -32.01
N ASN A 23 -55.13 -103.34 -32.63
CA ASN A 23 -54.24 -102.25 -33.01
C ASN A 23 -54.07 -102.19 -34.53
N ILE A 24 -53.99 -100.98 -35.09
CA ILE A 24 -53.74 -100.73 -36.51
C ILE A 24 -52.82 -99.51 -36.66
N SER A 25 -51.91 -99.54 -37.64
CA SER A 25 -51.02 -98.40 -37.92
C SER A 25 -51.77 -97.32 -38.69
N GLU A 26 -51.49 -96.03 -38.51
CA GLU A 26 -52.22 -94.99 -39.26
C GLU A 26 -51.95 -95.03 -40.77
N ASN A 27 -50.72 -95.32 -41.16
CA ASN A 27 -50.32 -95.54 -42.55
C ASN A 27 -50.86 -96.87 -43.15
N SER A 28 -51.80 -97.54 -42.49
CA SER A 28 -52.43 -98.76 -43.01
C SER A 28 -53.30 -98.46 -44.23
N LEU A 29 -52.95 -99.07 -45.36
CA LEU A 29 -53.62 -98.84 -46.64
C LEU A 29 -55.12 -99.23 -46.59
N PRO A 30 -55.99 -98.56 -47.40
CA PRO A 30 -57.38 -98.98 -47.63
C PRO A 30 -57.54 -100.48 -47.88
N GLY A 31 -58.59 -101.08 -47.29
CA GLY A 31 -58.84 -102.54 -47.38
C GLY A 31 -58.04 -103.42 -46.41
N SER A 32 -57.11 -102.86 -45.63
CA SER A 32 -56.37 -103.60 -44.59
C SER A 32 -57.30 -104.27 -43.57
N LEU A 33 -56.91 -105.44 -43.09
CA LEU A 33 -57.67 -106.17 -42.07
C LEU A 33 -57.49 -105.51 -40.71
N VAL A 34 -58.59 -105.04 -40.12
CA VAL A 34 -58.61 -104.46 -38.77
C VAL A 34 -58.70 -105.57 -37.74
N PHE A 35 -59.68 -106.46 -37.91
CA PHE A 35 -59.83 -107.66 -37.08
C PHE A 35 -60.75 -108.69 -37.76
N GLY A 36 -60.66 -109.96 -37.37
CA GLY A 36 -61.57 -111.01 -37.82
C GLY A 36 -61.87 -112.06 -36.73
N PHE A 37 -63.09 -112.59 -36.76
CA PHE A 37 -63.63 -113.54 -35.77
C PHE A 37 -64.57 -114.57 -36.40
N VAL A 38 -64.98 -115.57 -35.64
CA VAL A 38 -65.84 -116.67 -36.10
C VAL A 38 -67.19 -116.61 -35.37
N VAL A 39 -68.28 -116.83 -36.11
CA VAL A 39 -69.62 -117.04 -35.57
C VAL A 39 -70.00 -118.52 -35.75
N GLU A 40 -70.31 -119.22 -34.67
CA GLU A 40 -70.84 -120.59 -34.65
C GLU A 40 -72.36 -120.54 -34.45
N THR A 41 -73.12 -121.00 -35.44
CA THR A 41 -74.59 -120.97 -35.43
C THR A 41 -75.17 -121.97 -36.44
N ASN A 42 -76.24 -122.64 -36.03
CA ASN A 42 -77.04 -123.51 -36.90
C ASN A 42 -78.07 -122.73 -37.74
N ASP A 43 -78.01 -121.39 -37.72
CA ASP A 43 -78.80 -120.54 -38.62
C ASP A 43 -78.18 -120.56 -40.02
N SER A 44 -79.00 -120.75 -41.05
CA SER A 44 -78.59 -120.71 -42.45
C SER A 44 -78.20 -119.31 -42.95
N ASN A 45 -78.58 -118.23 -42.26
CA ASN A 45 -78.36 -116.85 -42.70
C ASN A 45 -78.11 -115.85 -41.54
N PRO A 46 -77.05 -116.03 -40.72
CA PRO A 46 -76.72 -115.07 -39.67
C PRO A 46 -76.33 -113.70 -40.25
N GLN A 47 -76.71 -112.65 -39.53
CA GLN A 47 -76.40 -111.27 -39.90
C GLN A 47 -75.35 -110.69 -38.94
N VAL A 48 -74.38 -109.96 -39.48
CA VAL A 48 -73.33 -109.30 -38.69
C VAL A 48 -73.08 -107.91 -39.24
N TRP A 49 -73.16 -106.88 -38.40
CA TRP A 49 -72.86 -105.51 -38.79
C TRP A 49 -72.23 -104.71 -37.65
N ILE A 50 -71.60 -103.60 -38.02
CA ILE A 50 -71.15 -102.59 -37.06
C ILE A 50 -72.36 -101.71 -36.76
N GLN A 51 -72.90 -101.83 -35.56
CA GLN A 51 -74.10 -101.11 -35.13
C GLN A 51 -73.79 -99.64 -34.85
N ARG A 52 -72.64 -99.36 -34.22
CA ARG A 52 -72.17 -98.00 -33.87
C ARG A 52 -70.64 -97.92 -34.01
N VAL A 53 -70.15 -96.74 -34.42
CA VAL A 53 -68.73 -96.36 -34.36
C VAL A 53 -68.63 -95.02 -33.65
N ASN A 54 -67.69 -94.90 -32.71
CA ASN A 54 -67.39 -93.65 -32.01
C ASN A 54 -65.87 -93.37 -32.05
N PRO A 55 -65.40 -92.21 -32.52
CA PRO A 55 -66.18 -91.16 -33.17
C PRO A 55 -66.84 -91.65 -34.48
N PRO A 56 -67.97 -91.07 -34.92
CA PRO A 56 -68.64 -91.47 -36.16
C PRO A 56 -67.74 -91.31 -37.37
N THR A 57 -67.52 -92.38 -38.13
CA THR A 57 -66.62 -92.38 -39.29
C THR A 57 -67.03 -93.44 -40.34
N THR A 58 -66.61 -93.23 -41.58
CA THR A 58 -66.72 -94.20 -42.69
C THR A 58 -65.41 -94.96 -42.97
N VAL A 59 -64.41 -94.84 -42.08
CA VAL A 59 -63.10 -95.50 -42.19
C VAL A 59 -63.19 -97.03 -42.11
N PHE A 60 -64.20 -97.58 -41.44
CA PHE A 60 -64.43 -99.02 -41.35
C PHE A 60 -65.45 -99.49 -42.38
N ALA A 61 -65.10 -100.53 -43.15
CA ALA A 61 -66.02 -101.20 -44.06
C ALA A 61 -67.04 -102.07 -43.31
N SER A 62 -68.18 -102.32 -43.95
CA SER A 62 -69.16 -103.29 -43.45
C SER A 62 -68.53 -104.69 -43.29
N PRO A 63 -68.86 -105.45 -42.23
CA PRO A 63 -68.27 -106.77 -42.01
C PRO A 63 -68.53 -107.73 -43.18
N ILE A 64 -67.49 -108.47 -43.59
CA ILE A 64 -67.59 -109.46 -44.67
C ILE A 64 -67.72 -110.84 -44.03
N LEU A 65 -68.88 -111.50 -44.26
CA LEU A 65 -69.14 -112.86 -43.81
C LEU A 65 -68.77 -113.87 -44.91
N ARG A 66 -68.13 -114.97 -44.54
CA ARG A 66 -67.83 -116.11 -45.42
C ARG A 66 -68.14 -117.43 -44.69
N PRO A 67 -68.63 -118.48 -45.36
CA PRO A 67 -68.76 -119.80 -44.74
C PRO A 67 -67.43 -120.29 -44.15
N GLY A 68 -67.46 -120.83 -42.95
CA GLY A 68 -66.30 -121.36 -42.25
C GLY A 68 -65.89 -122.76 -42.73
N SER A 69 -64.75 -123.24 -42.23
CA SER A 69 -64.21 -124.58 -42.56
C SER A 69 -64.94 -125.74 -41.87
N THR A 70 -65.84 -125.44 -40.93
CA THR A 70 -66.69 -126.41 -40.23
C THR A 70 -68.17 -126.10 -40.47
N VAL A 71 -69.00 -127.15 -40.49
CA VAL A 71 -70.47 -127.02 -40.53
C VAL A 71 -70.93 -126.10 -39.39
N ASP A 72 -71.96 -125.30 -39.63
CA ASP A 72 -72.53 -124.33 -38.69
C ASP A 72 -71.54 -123.25 -38.20
N THR A 73 -70.60 -122.83 -39.05
CA THR A 73 -69.65 -121.73 -38.74
C THR A 73 -69.45 -120.74 -39.88
N TYR A 74 -69.18 -119.47 -39.55
CA TYR A 74 -68.94 -118.37 -40.48
C TYR A 74 -67.72 -117.54 -40.02
N GLN A 75 -66.81 -117.22 -40.93
CA GLN A 75 -65.71 -116.27 -40.71
C GLN A 75 -66.20 -114.84 -41.01
N VAL A 76 -65.88 -113.89 -40.13
CA VAL A 76 -66.20 -112.48 -40.26
C VAL A 76 -64.92 -111.67 -40.29
N GLU A 77 -64.76 -110.80 -41.29
CA GLU A 77 -63.66 -109.83 -41.37
C GLU A 77 -64.18 -108.39 -41.31
N ILE A 78 -63.55 -107.56 -40.48
CA ILE A 78 -63.70 -106.11 -40.48
C ILE A 78 -62.44 -105.51 -41.09
N ARG A 79 -62.61 -104.67 -42.12
CA ARG A 79 -61.52 -104.08 -42.91
C ARG A 79 -61.66 -102.55 -42.94
N LEU A 80 -60.57 -101.87 -43.27
CA LEU A 80 -60.63 -100.46 -43.65
C LEU A 80 -61.42 -100.30 -44.97
N SER A 81 -62.17 -99.20 -45.10
CA SER A 81 -62.91 -98.87 -46.32
C SER A 81 -61.98 -98.44 -47.47
N SER A 82 -62.51 -98.33 -48.69
CA SER A 82 -61.71 -98.01 -49.89
C SER A 82 -61.06 -96.63 -49.86
N ASN A 83 -61.59 -95.72 -49.04
CA ASN A 83 -61.15 -94.34 -48.91
C ASN A 83 -60.70 -94.04 -47.47
N ALA A 84 -60.36 -95.09 -46.70
CA ALA A 84 -59.89 -94.94 -45.34
C ALA A 84 -58.53 -94.24 -45.30
N SER A 85 -58.48 -93.11 -44.61
CA SER A 85 -57.24 -92.56 -44.05
C SER A 85 -57.38 -92.66 -42.54
N LEU A 86 -56.37 -93.23 -41.89
CA LEU A 86 -56.18 -93.07 -40.46
C LEU A 86 -55.13 -91.96 -40.27
N ASP A 87 -55.25 -91.27 -39.14
CA ASP A 87 -54.49 -90.08 -38.76
C ASP A 87 -54.53 -90.10 -37.22
N PHE A 88 -53.39 -90.35 -36.58
CA PHE A 88 -53.26 -90.54 -35.14
C PHE A 88 -53.45 -89.21 -34.39
N GLU A 89 -52.83 -88.14 -34.90
CA GLU A 89 -52.92 -86.75 -34.46
C GLU A 89 -54.37 -86.26 -34.38
N MET A 90 -55.21 -86.66 -35.34
CA MET A 90 -56.63 -86.34 -35.41
C MET A 90 -57.49 -87.32 -34.61
N THR A 91 -57.27 -88.63 -34.69
CA THR A 91 -58.06 -89.63 -33.94
C THR A 91 -57.29 -90.94 -33.69
N ALA A 92 -56.59 -90.99 -32.57
CA ALA A 92 -55.85 -92.16 -32.09
C ALA A 92 -56.69 -93.40 -31.70
N VAL A 93 -58.00 -93.28 -31.44
CA VAL A 93 -58.83 -94.40 -30.92
C VAL A 93 -60.26 -94.37 -31.47
N TYR A 94 -60.74 -95.54 -31.92
CA TYR A 94 -62.13 -95.77 -32.31
C TYR A 94 -62.77 -96.88 -31.47
N PHE A 95 -64.08 -96.79 -31.22
CA PHE A 95 -64.88 -97.78 -30.53
C PHE A 95 -65.93 -98.33 -31.51
N LEU A 96 -65.87 -99.62 -31.83
CA LEU A 96 -66.77 -100.28 -32.77
C LEU A 96 -67.69 -101.24 -32.01
N THR A 97 -68.98 -100.91 -31.92
CA THR A 97 -70.01 -101.82 -31.41
C THR A 97 -70.45 -102.76 -32.52
N ILE A 98 -70.10 -104.03 -32.41
CA ILE A 98 -70.45 -105.09 -33.37
C ILE A 98 -71.68 -105.82 -32.85
N LEU A 99 -72.69 -105.96 -33.70
CA LEU A 99 -73.92 -106.71 -33.43
C LEU A 99 -73.97 -107.94 -34.34
N VAL A 100 -74.27 -109.10 -33.74
CA VAL A 100 -74.48 -110.37 -34.43
C VAL A 100 -75.90 -110.85 -34.11
N GLU A 101 -76.65 -111.22 -35.14
CA GLU A 101 -77.98 -111.81 -35.02
C GLU A 101 -78.05 -113.16 -35.72
N ALA A 102 -78.57 -114.18 -35.02
CA ALA A 102 -78.82 -115.51 -35.56
C ALA A 102 -79.88 -116.24 -34.71
N ASN A 103 -80.72 -117.07 -35.32
CA ASN A 103 -81.78 -117.84 -34.65
C ASN A 103 -82.74 -116.96 -33.79
N ASN A 104 -83.05 -115.73 -34.24
CA ASN A 104 -83.79 -114.72 -33.47
C ASN A 104 -83.16 -114.32 -32.11
N GLN A 105 -81.87 -114.62 -31.91
CA GLN A 105 -81.07 -114.09 -30.79
C GLN A 105 -80.09 -113.04 -31.32
N SER A 106 -79.91 -111.96 -30.55
CA SER A 106 -79.01 -110.86 -30.87
C SER A 106 -78.02 -110.62 -29.73
N VAL A 107 -76.78 -110.28 -30.06
CA VAL A 107 -75.72 -110.03 -29.07
C VAL A 107 -74.73 -108.97 -29.60
N GLU A 108 -74.40 -107.99 -28.75
CA GLU A 108 -73.46 -106.90 -29.07
C GLU A 108 -72.25 -106.87 -28.13
N GLN A 109 -71.08 -106.48 -28.65
CA GLN A 109 -69.90 -106.08 -27.88
C GLN A 109 -69.18 -104.93 -28.58
N THR A 110 -68.63 -104.00 -27.81
CA THR A 110 -67.75 -102.95 -28.32
C THR A 110 -66.29 -103.39 -28.25
N ILE A 111 -65.56 -103.23 -29.36
CA ILE A 111 -64.10 -103.39 -29.43
C ILE A 111 -63.43 -102.02 -29.57
N VAL A 112 -62.25 -101.86 -28.99
CA VAL A 112 -61.42 -100.65 -29.13
C VAL A 112 -60.40 -100.86 -30.24
N VAL A 113 -60.45 -100.07 -31.30
CA VAL A 113 -59.42 -100.01 -32.34
C VAL A 113 -58.47 -98.88 -31.97
N GLN A 114 -57.24 -99.23 -31.57
CA GLN A 114 -56.17 -98.28 -31.28
C GLN A 114 -55.36 -98.03 -32.56
N VAL A 115 -55.26 -96.76 -32.98
CA VAL A 115 -54.34 -96.33 -34.02
C VAL A 115 -52.95 -96.17 -33.37
N LEU A 116 -51.91 -96.65 -34.04
CA LEU A 116 -50.52 -96.49 -33.64
C LEU A 116 -49.87 -95.38 -34.47
N ASN A 117 -49.17 -94.46 -33.78
CA ASN A 117 -48.45 -93.35 -34.39
C ASN A 117 -47.28 -93.82 -35.25
N VAL A 118 -46.98 -93.10 -36.33
CA VAL A 118 -45.88 -93.32 -37.27
C VAL A 118 -45.22 -92.00 -37.62
N ASN A 119 -43.96 -91.85 -37.21
CA ASN A 119 -43.19 -90.61 -37.39
C ASN A 119 -43.24 -90.05 -38.83
N GLU A 120 -43.78 -88.85 -38.97
CA GLU A 120 -43.84 -88.04 -40.18
C GLU A 120 -42.64 -87.07 -40.25
N PRO A 121 -42.26 -86.56 -41.44
CA PRO A 121 -41.22 -85.54 -41.53
C PRO A 121 -41.74 -84.14 -41.10
N PRO A 122 -40.88 -83.31 -40.48
CA PRO A 122 -41.16 -81.89 -40.26
C PRO A 122 -41.62 -81.19 -41.54
N ASN A 123 -42.64 -80.34 -41.43
CA ASN A 123 -43.16 -79.51 -42.52
C ASN A 123 -42.53 -78.11 -42.45
N CYS A 124 -41.64 -77.79 -43.39
CA CYS A 124 -41.02 -76.46 -43.53
C CYS A 124 -41.85 -75.56 -44.46
N ASP A 125 -41.72 -74.23 -44.31
CA ASP A 125 -42.34 -73.27 -45.25
C ASP A 125 -41.83 -73.47 -46.68
N SER A 126 -42.77 -73.65 -47.61
CA SER A 126 -42.53 -73.82 -49.05
C SER A 126 -41.51 -72.86 -49.66
N VAL A 127 -41.45 -71.59 -49.19
CA VAL A 127 -40.49 -70.59 -49.70
C VAL A 127 -39.05 -70.96 -49.36
N PHE A 128 -38.83 -71.60 -48.21
CA PHE A 128 -37.52 -72.06 -47.74
C PHE A 128 -37.10 -73.37 -48.40
N GLU A 129 -38.04 -74.29 -48.66
CA GLU A 129 -37.74 -75.58 -49.32
C GLU A 129 -37.47 -75.42 -50.83
N ASN A 130 -38.36 -74.76 -51.58
CA ASN A 130 -38.29 -74.72 -53.04
C ASN A 130 -39.01 -73.46 -53.59
N PRO A 131 -38.30 -72.49 -54.21
CA PRO A 131 -36.94 -72.57 -54.74
C PRO A 131 -35.81 -72.25 -53.74
N GLY A 132 -36.14 -71.96 -52.48
CA GLY A 132 -35.21 -71.41 -51.49
C GLY A 132 -35.43 -69.91 -51.27
N ALA A 133 -35.28 -69.47 -50.03
CA ALA A 133 -35.54 -68.09 -49.64
C ALA A 133 -34.44 -67.15 -50.14
N THR A 134 -34.79 -65.94 -50.56
CA THR A 134 -33.81 -64.91 -50.94
C THR A 134 -33.95 -63.68 -50.04
N VAL A 135 -32.85 -63.20 -49.48
CA VAL A 135 -32.78 -62.03 -48.58
C VAL A 135 -31.70 -61.08 -49.06
N SER A 136 -31.98 -59.78 -49.10
CA SER A 136 -30.99 -58.74 -49.41
C SER A 136 -30.65 -57.93 -48.16
N VAL A 137 -29.36 -57.72 -47.89
CA VAL A 137 -28.85 -57.06 -46.68
C VAL A 137 -27.82 -55.97 -47.05
N PRO A 138 -27.97 -54.73 -46.56
CA PRO A 138 -26.90 -53.73 -46.59
C PRO A 138 -25.62 -54.20 -45.89
N GLU A 139 -24.48 -53.69 -46.33
CA GLU A 139 -23.19 -54.10 -45.76
C GLU A 139 -22.89 -53.53 -44.37
N ASP A 140 -23.52 -52.41 -44.01
CA ASP A 140 -23.28 -51.64 -42.78
C ASP A 140 -24.10 -52.11 -41.56
N LEU A 141 -24.81 -53.24 -41.68
CA LEU A 141 -25.65 -53.75 -40.59
C LEU A 141 -24.80 -54.18 -39.37
N PRO A 142 -25.16 -53.74 -38.14
CA PRO A 142 -24.44 -54.11 -36.93
C PRO A 142 -24.60 -55.60 -36.61
N VAL A 143 -23.52 -56.25 -36.18
CA VAL A 143 -23.53 -57.66 -35.80
C VAL A 143 -23.83 -57.89 -34.31
N PRO A 144 -24.51 -58.98 -33.94
CA PRO A 144 -25.08 -60.02 -34.80
C PRO A 144 -26.37 -59.56 -35.50
N VAL A 145 -26.52 -59.88 -36.79
CA VAL A 145 -27.66 -59.48 -37.62
C VAL A 145 -28.53 -60.69 -37.97
N GLN A 146 -29.84 -60.57 -37.74
CA GLN A 146 -30.83 -61.58 -38.10
C GLN A 146 -31.14 -61.50 -39.61
N ILE A 147 -31.01 -62.63 -40.31
CA ILE A 147 -31.16 -62.73 -41.77
C ILE A 147 -32.52 -63.31 -42.15
N TYR A 148 -32.90 -64.46 -41.58
CA TYR A 148 -34.10 -65.19 -41.98
C TYR A 148 -34.65 -66.07 -40.85
N PHE A 149 -35.95 -66.00 -40.59
CA PHE A 149 -36.63 -66.82 -39.59
C PHE A 149 -37.22 -68.08 -40.23
N ILE A 150 -36.77 -69.26 -39.78
CA ILE A 150 -37.17 -70.55 -40.37
C ILE A 150 -38.48 -71.01 -39.74
N ARG A 151 -39.54 -71.06 -40.55
CA ARG A 151 -40.84 -71.59 -40.17
C ARG A 151 -40.88 -73.08 -40.49
N ALA A 152 -40.98 -73.90 -39.44
CA ALA A 152 -41.20 -75.33 -39.54
C ALA A 152 -42.06 -75.81 -38.37
N SER A 153 -42.88 -76.83 -38.62
CA SER A 153 -43.76 -77.49 -37.64
C SER A 153 -43.80 -78.99 -37.90
N ASP A 154 -43.77 -79.78 -36.84
CA ASP A 154 -43.90 -81.23 -36.91
C ASP A 154 -45.36 -81.66 -36.77
N PRO A 155 -45.86 -82.61 -37.58
CA PRO A 155 -47.12 -83.30 -37.30
C PRO A 155 -47.06 -84.08 -35.97
N ASP A 156 -45.96 -84.79 -35.69
CA ASP A 156 -45.81 -85.63 -34.50
C ASP A 156 -45.86 -84.78 -33.23
N ARG A 157 -46.93 -84.97 -32.45
CA ARG A 157 -47.23 -84.09 -31.31
C ARG A 157 -46.28 -84.31 -30.14
N GLY A 158 -45.19 -83.57 -30.14
CA GLY A 158 -44.20 -83.52 -29.06
C GLY A 158 -42.76 -83.46 -29.55
N ASP A 159 -42.54 -83.60 -30.85
CA ASP A 159 -41.22 -83.69 -31.45
C ASP A 159 -40.46 -82.35 -31.43
N ALA A 160 -39.19 -82.42 -31.05
CA ALA A 160 -38.33 -81.27 -30.86
C ALA A 160 -37.49 -81.00 -32.12
N LEU A 161 -37.90 -80.01 -32.91
CA LEU A 161 -37.22 -79.65 -34.15
C LEU A 161 -35.80 -79.11 -33.92
N LYS A 162 -34.82 -79.74 -34.57
CA LYS A 162 -33.41 -79.37 -34.57
C LYS A 162 -33.01 -78.74 -35.91
N TYR A 163 -32.50 -77.50 -35.84
CA TYR A 163 -32.10 -76.71 -37.01
C TYR A 163 -30.57 -76.79 -37.18
N THR A 164 -30.09 -77.29 -38.31
CA THR A 164 -28.66 -77.52 -38.57
C THR A 164 -28.26 -76.90 -39.92
N ILE A 165 -27.27 -75.99 -39.91
CA ILE A 165 -26.63 -75.53 -41.16
C ILE A 165 -25.81 -76.71 -41.72
N THR A 166 -26.14 -77.14 -42.93
CA THR A 166 -25.49 -78.28 -43.59
C THR A 166 -24.39 -77.85 -44.56
N GLU A 167 -24.56 -76.69 -45.21
CA GLU A 167 -23.59 -76.15 -46.16
C GLU A 167 -23.65 -74.62 -46.22
N VAL A 168 -22.50 -73.95 -46.35
CA VAL A 168 -22.44 -72.54 -46.75
C VAL A 168 -21.58 -72.42 -48.01
N GLN A 169 -22.09 -71.70 -49.00
CA GLN A 169 -21.35 -71.32 -50.20
C GLN A 169 -21.04 -69.83 -50.16
N PRO A 170 -19.76 -69.41 -50.31
CA PRO A 170 -18.56 -70.25 -50.38
C PRO A 170 -18.20 -70.88 -49.01
N PRO A 171 -17.53 -72.06 -48.97
CA PRO A 171 -17.22 -72.76 -47.71
C PRO A 171 -16.34 -71.98 -46.72
N SER A 172 -15.60 -70.97 -47.20
CA SER A 172 -14.85 -70.03 -46.36
C SER A 172 -15.72 -69.18 -45.43
N ALA A 173 -17.04 -69.15 -45.65
CA ALA A 173 -18.01 -68.43 -44.83
C ALA A 173 -18.69 -69.29 -43.75
N ASN A 174 -18.33 -70.57 -43.58
CA ASN A 174 -18.95 -71.50 -42.62
C ASN A 174 -19.01 -70.98 -41.16
N THR A 175 -18.09 -70.10 -40.74
CA THR A 175 -18.05 -69.52 -39.38
C THR A 175 -18.79 -68.18 -39.24
N ARG A 176 -19.36 -67.64 -40.32
CA ARG A 176 -20.09 -66.35 -40.33
C ARG A 176 -21.55 -66.49 -39.92
N PHE A 177 -22.12 -67.68 -40.12
CA PHE A 177 -23.55 -67.93 -39.91
C PHE A 177 -23.77 -68.92 -38.78
N THR A 178 -24.83 -68.67 -38.01
CA THR A 178 -25.32 -69.54 -36.95
C THR A 178 -26.85 -69.48 -36.90
N ILE A 179 -27.49 -70.39 -36.16
CA ILE A 179 -28.93 -70.36 -35.93
C ILE A 179 -29.16 -70.06 -34.44
N ILE A 180 -29.85 -68.96 -34.15
CA ILE A 180 -30.28 -68.55 -32.81
C ILE A 180 -31.80 -68.50 -32.84
N ASP A 181 -32.47 -69.25 -31.96
CA ASP A 181 -33.93 -69.27 -31.83
C ASP A 181 -34.66 -69.36 -33.19
N LYS A 182 -34.33 -70.40 -33.96
CA LYS A 182 -34.86 -70.68 -35.32
C LYS A 182 -34.50 -69.63 -36.39
N THR A 183 -33.65 -68.65 -36.07
CA THR A 183 -33.28 -67.54 -36.96
C THR A 183 -31.85 -67.69 -37.46
N LEU A 184 -31.67 -67.77 -38.78
CA LEU A 184 -30.36 -67.64 -39.42
C LEU A 184 -29.80 -66.25 -39.11
N THR A 185 -28.65 -66.21 -38.47
CA THR A 185 -28.01 -65.00 -37.93
C THR A 185 -26.57 -64.93 -38.41
N CYS A 186 -26.15 -63.77 -38.94
CA CYS A 186 -24.77 -63.51 -39.29
C CYS A 186 -24.03 -62.86 -38.10
N THR A 187 -22.90 -63.42 -37.70
CA THR A 187 -22.09 -62.97 -36.55
C THR A 187 -20.90 -62.11 -36.95
N GLN A 188 -20.65 -61.95 -38.26
CA GLN A 188 -19.53 -61.19 -38.81
C GLN A 188 -20.06 -60.20 -39.86
N GLY A 189 -19.48 -58.99 -39.90
CA GLY A 189 -19.91 -57.94 -40.82
C GLY A 189 -19.71 -58.35 -42.28
N PHE A 190 -20.46 -57.67 -43.16
CA PHE A 190 -20.27 -57.76 -44.59
C PHE A 190 -19.28 -56.66 -45.06
N ASP A 191 -18.68 -56.88 -46.22
CA ASP A 191 -17.82 -55.92 -46.93
C ASP A 191 -18.13 -56.17 -48.42
N TYR A 192 -18.77 -55.22 -49.09
CA TYR A 192 -19.18 -55.33 -50.49
C TYR A 192 -18.04 -54.98 -51.45
N GLN A 193 -17.12 -54.10 -51.04
CA GLN A 193 -16.03 -53.61 -51.90
C GLN A 193 -14.93 -54.67 -52.08
N ASN A 194 -14.57 -55.39 -51.02
CA ASN A 194 -13.48 -56.37 -50.97
C ASN A 194 -13.94 -57.80 -50.61
N GLY A 195 -15.15 -57.96 -50.05
CA GLY A 195 -15.68 -59.25 -49.59
C GLY A 195 -16.59 -59.98 -50.58
N GLN A 196 -17.23 -61.03 -50.06
CA GLN A 196 -18.12 -61.91 -50.82
C GLN A 196 -19.53 -61.28 -50.91
N LYS A 197 -20.00 -61.06 -52.14
CA LYS A 197 -21.26 -60.32 -52.42
C LYS A 197 -22.54 -61.16 -52.33
N SER A 198 -22.41 -62.48 -52.31
CA SER A 198 -23.55 -63.39 -52.16
C SER A 198 -23.15 -64.67 -51.45
N PHE A 199 -24.06 -65.19 -50.63
CA PHE A 199 -23.92 -66.45 -49.90
C PHE A 199 -25.13 -67.32 -50.16
N ILE A 200 -24.96 -68.65 -50.10
CA ILE A 200 -26.08 -69.60 -50.03
C ILE A 200 -25.87 -70.45 -48.78
N VAL A 201 -26.86 -70.50 -47.90
CA VAL A 201 -26.83 -71.30 -46.67
C VAL A 201 -27.87 -72.40 -46.78
N ALA A 202 -27.44 -73.66 -46.90
CA ALA A 202 -28.33 -74.82 -46.85
C ALA A 202 -28.55 -75.23 -45.38
N ILE A 203 -29.80 -75.56 -45.05
CA ILE A 203 -30.23 -75.84 -43.67
C ILE A 203 -31.18 -77.03 -43.68
N THR A 204 -30.93 -77.97 -42.78
CA THR A 204 -31.80 -79.12 -42.49
C THR A 204 -32.52 -78.88 -41.18
N VAL A 205 -33.83 -79.10 -41.15
CA VAL A 205 -34.66 -79.13 -39.94
C VAL A 205 -35.10 -80.57 -39.74
N SER A 206 -34.61 -81.22 -38.69
CA SER A 206 -34.97 -82.61 -38.35
C SER A 206 -35.85 -82.68 -37.11
N ASP A 207 -36.67 -83.71 -37.02
CA ASP A 207 -37.33 -84.16 -35.79
C ASP A 207 -36.31 -84.82 -34.81
N GLN A 208 -36.81 -85.53 -33.79
CA GLN A 208 -35.99 -86.28 -32.83
C GLN A 208 -35.73 -87.76 -33.22
N HIS A 209 -36.39 -88.28 -34.25
CA HIS A 209 -36.36 -89.68 -34.69
C HIS A 209 -35.60 -89.91 -36.01
N GLY A 210 -35.26 -88.85 -36.74
CA GLY A 210 -34.41 -88.81 -37.93
C GLY A 210 -35.06 -88.31 -39.23
N ALA A 211 -36.36 -88.00 -39.29
CA ALA A 211 -36.95 -87.41 -40.51
C ALA A 211 -36.73 -85.89 -40.54
N SER A 212 -36.78 -85.29 -41.74
CA SER A 212 -36.37 -83.89 -41.92
C SER A 212 -36.91 -83.21 -43.18
N CYS A 213 -37.07 -81.89 -43.11
CA CYS A 213 -37.18 -81.00 -44.25
C CYS A 213 -35.86 -80.26 -44.51
N ASN A 214 -35.60 -79.95 -45.79
CA ASN A 214 -34.38 -79.31 -46.25
C ASN A 214 -34.72 -78.05 -47.04
N GLY A 215 -33.98 -76.97 -46.82
CA GLY A 215 -34.14 -75.73 -47.56
C GLY A 215 -32.86 -74.92 -47.64
N SER A 216 -32.92 -73.77 -48.31
CA SER A 216 -31.77 -72.88 -48.44
C SER A 216 -32.14 -71.40 -48.37
N VAL A 217 -31.18 -70.58 -47.94
CA VAL A 217 -31.28 -69.12 -47.89
C VAL A 217 -30.16 -68.50 -48.72
N SER A 218 -30.52 -67.84 -49.81
CA SER A 218 -29.64 -67.04 -50.65
C SER A 218 -29.58 -65.60 -50.12
N ILE A 219 -28.39 -65.14 -49.73
CA ILE A 219 -28.15 -63.82 -49.13
C ILE A 219 -27.42 -62.97 -50.15
N LEU A 220 -27.99 -61.82 -50.53
CA LEU A 220 -27.38 -60.82 -51.40
C LEU A 220 -26.92 -59.62 -50.59
N VAL A 221 -25.63 -59.29 -50.63
CA VAL A 221 -25.09 -58.09 -49.98
C VAL A 221 -25.31 -56.89 -50.90
N LEU A 222 -25.86 -55.80 -50.35
CA LEU A 222 -26.08 -54.54 -51.06
C LEU A 222 -24.99 -53.51 -50.70
N PRO A 223 -24.49 -52.73 -51.67
CA PRO A 223 -23.49 -51.69 -51.41
C PRO A 223 -24.07 -50.51 -50.63
N VAL A 224 -23.24 -49.93 -49.77
CA VAL A 224 -23.43 -48.63 -49.11
C VAL A 224 -22.33 -47.67 -49.59
N LEU A 225 -22.63 -46.36 -49.64
CA LEU A 225 -21.71 -45.34 -50.15
C LEU A 225 -20.83 -44.77 -49.02
N ASP A 226 -19.83 -45.54 -48.63
CA ASP A 226 -19.07 -45.42 -47.37
C ASP A 226 -17.66 -44.81 -47.52
N ARG A 227 -17.24 -44.40 -48.73
CA ARG A 227 -15.94 -43.71 -48.92
C ARG A 227 -15.93 -42.36 -48.19
N PRO A 228 -14.93 -42.05 -47.35
CA PRO A 228 -14.83 -40.75 -46.68
C PRO A 228 -14.73 -39.58 -47.67
N LEU A 229 -15.08 -38.38 -47.21
CA LEU A 229 -14.83 -37.14 -47.95
C LEU A 229 -13.41 -36.65 -47.68
N ASN A 230 -12.63 -36.48 -48.74
CA ASN A 230 -11.27 -35.94 -48.65
C ASN A 230 -11.32 -34.41 -48.73
N PHE A 231 -10.62 -33.73 -47.83
CA PHE A 231 -10.41 -32.28 -47.91
C PHE A 231 -9.28 -31.97 -48.90
N THR A 232 -9.41 -30.87 -49.64
CA THR A 232 -8.35 -30.34 -50.52
C THR A 232 -7.30 -29.54 -49.76
N ASN A 233 -7.67 -29.02 -48.59
CA ASN A 233 -6.85 -28.18 -47.72
C ASN A 233 -7.06 -28.55 -46.22
N PRO A 234 -6.73 -29.79 -45.81
CA PRO A 234 -6.86 -30.22 -44.41
C PRO A 234 -5.81 -29.57 -43.50
N ASN A 235 -6.10 -29.56 -42.19
CA ASN A 235 -5.14 -29.29 -41.11
C ASN A 235 -4.43 -27.93 -41.24
N GLN A 236 -5.20 -26.88 -41.54
CA GLN A 236 -4.68 -25.52 -41.69
C GLN A 236 -4.27 -24.94 -40.34
N SER A 237 -3.23 -24.10 -40.33
CA SER A 237 -2.91 -23.21 -39.22
C SER A 237 -3.03 -21.77 -39.72
N VAL A 238 -3.79 -20.95 -39.01
CA VAL A 238 -4.00 -19.54 -39.33
C VAL A 238 -3.81 -18.68 -38.08
N SER A 239 -3.22 -17.50 -38.25
CA SER A 239 -3.18 -16.46 -37.23
C SER A 239 -4.13 -15.33 -37.59
N ILE A 240 -4.90 -14.86 -36.62
CA ILE A 240 -5.76 -13.69 -36.70
C ILE A 240 -5.44 -12.76 -35.52
N THR A 241 -5.64 -11.46 -35.66
CA THR A 241 -5.67 -10.55 -34.51
C THR A 241 -6.98 -10.72 -33.75
N GLU A 242 -7.02 -10.36 -32.48
CA GLU A 242 -8.28 -10.26 -31.74
C GLU A 242 -9.14 -9.10 -32.27
N GLU A 243 -8.49 -7.96 -32.52
CA GLU A 243 -9.09 -6.77 -33.08
C GLU A 243 -9.40 -6.91 -34.58
N GLY A 244 -10.61 -7.39 -34.84
CA GLY A 244 -11.24 -7.39 -36.16
C GLY A 244 -12.77 -7.40 -36.15
N GLY A 245 -13.40 -7.62 -34.99
CA GLY A 245 -14.85 -7.63 -34.84
C GLY A 245 -15.56 -8.93 -35.29
N PRO A 246 -16.90 -8.93 -35.41
CA PRO A 246 -17.64 -10.08 -35.91
C PRO A 246 -17.52 -10.20 -37.43
N ASN A 247 -17.57 -11.43 -37.95
CA ASN A 247 -17.49 -11.79 -39.38
C ASN A 247 -16.11 -11.64 -40.04
N VAL A 248 -15.03 -11.48 -39.27
CA VAL A 248 -13.63 -11.55 -39.78
C VAL A 248 -13.42 -12.90 -40.46
N PHE A 249 -12.82 -12.91 -41.65
CA PHE A 249 -12.44 -14.15 -42.32
C PHE A 249 -11.30 -14.83 -41.56
N VAL A 250 -11.53 -16.06 -41.11
CA VAL A 250 -10.51 -16.87 -40.41
C VAL A 250 -9.89 -17.86 -41.38
N ALA A 251 -10.69 -18.71 -42.01
CA ALA A 251 -10.21 -19.75 -42.91
C ALA A 251 -11.31 -20.19 -43.89
N VAL A 252 -10.94 -21.02 -44.86
CA VAL A 252 -11.92 -21.76 -45.68
C VAL A 252 -11.49 -23.22 -45.78
N VAL A 253 -12.39 -24.14 -45.47
CA VAL A 253 -12.17 -25.58 -45.67
C VAL A 253 -13.01 -26.08 -46.83
N THR A 254 -12.43 -26.96 -47.65
CA THR A 254 -13.07 -27.45 -48.86
C THR A 254 -12.86 -28.95 -48.99
N ALA A 255 -13.92 -29.70 -49.30
CA ALA A 255 -13.88 -31.13 -49.51
C ALA A 255 -14.37 -31.55 -50.90
N VAL A 256 -13.83 -32.66 -51.41
CA VAL A 256 -14.05 -33.13 -52.79
C VAL A 256 -15.43 -33.77 -52.92
N GLY A 257 -16.38 -33.03 -53.49
CA GLY A 257 -17.72 -33.50 -53.84
C GLY A 257 -18.61 -32.39 -54.39
N SER A 258 -19.80 -32.76 -54.85
CA SER A 258 -20.90 -31.82 -55.11
C SER A 258 -21.87 -31.83 -53.94
N ASN A 259 -22.52 -30.68 -53.66
CA ASN A 259 -23.47 -30.50 -52.55
C ASN A 259 -22.90 -30.91 -51.18
N VAL A 260 -21.62 -30.62 -50.94
CA VAL A 260 -20.98 -30.77 -49.62
C VAL A 260 -21.48 -29.67 -48.69
N LEU A 261 -21.87 -30.07 -47.47
CA LEU A 261 -22.18 -29.17 -46.37
C LEU A 261 -21.09 -29.28 -45.29
N TYR A 262 -20.90 -28.20 -44.53
CA TYR A 262 -19.89 -28.09 -43.49
C TYR A 262 -20.53 -27.75 -42.13
N GLU A 263 -20.05 -28.38 -41.06
CA GLU A 263 -20.46 -28.11 -39.68
C GLU A 263 -19.27 -28.29 -38.73
N PHE A 264 -19.25 -27.56 -37.60
CA PHE A 264 -18.31 -27.88 -36.54
C PHE A 264 -18.73 -29.18 -35.82
N VAL A 265 -17.75 -29.98 -35.40
CA VAL A 265 -17.98 -31.21 -34.62
C VAL A 265 -18.31 -30.86 -33.16
N ASP A 266 -17.58 -29.89 -32.62
CA ASP A 266 -17.83 -29.26 -31.33
C ASP A 266 -18.61 -27.94 -31.55
N ASN A 267 -19.01 -27.22 -30.51
CA ASN A 267 -19.68 -25.91 -30.65
C ASN A 267 -18.77 -24.73 -30.20
N PRO A 268 -17.84 -24.26 -31.07
CA PRO A 268 -16.92 -23.18 -30.73
C PRO A 268 -17.65 -21.82 -30.76
N ARG A 269 -17.97 -21.25 -29.59
CA ARG A 269 -18.73 -19.97 -29.50
C ARG A 269 -18.12 -18.83 -30.31
N ALA A 270 -16.79 -18.70 -30.27
CA ALA A 270 -16.03 -17.65 -30.94
C ALA A 270 -16.11 -17.68 -32.48
N TYR A 271 -16.53 -18.79 -33.08
CA TYR A 271 -16.45 -19.01 -34.52
C TYR A 271 -17.76 -19.53 -35.12
N GLN A 272 -18.02 -19.14 -36.35
CA GLN A 272 -19.15 -19.59 -37.16
C GLN A 272 -18.63 -20.11 -38.50
N ILE A 273 -19.28 -21.14 -39.05
CA ILE A 273 -18.95 -21.71 -40.36
C ILE A 273 -20.16 -21.58 -41.28
N ASP A 274 -19.95 -20.99 -42.45
CA ASP A 274 -20.97 -20.97 -43.50
C ASP A 274 -21.18 -22.40 -44.03
N ARG A 275 -22.38 -22.93 -43.82
CA ARG A 275 -22.72 -24.33 -44.05
C ARG A 275 -22.56 -24.78 -45.51
N ALA A 276 -22.65 -23.85 -46.47
CA ALA A 276 -22.60 -24.15 -47.90
C ALA A 276 -21.22 -23.94 -48.52
N THR A 277 -20.44 -22.99 -48.00
CA THR A 277 -19.15 -22.58 -48.57
C THR A 277 -17.94 -23.06 -47.78
N GLY A 278 -18.11 -23.47 -46.51
CA GLY A 278 -17.01 -23.89 -45.64
C GLY A 278 -16.13 -22.73 -45.17
N ILE A 279 -16.57 -21.49 -45.35
CA ILE A 279 -15.87 -20.30 -44.87
C ILE A 279 -16.11 -20.16 -43.36
N ILE A 280 -15.03 -20.09 -42.59
CA ILE A 280 -15.04 -19.86 -41.15
C ILE A 280 -14.82 -18.38 -40.87
N ARG A 281 -15.62 -17.82 -39.97
CA ARG A 281 -15.53 -16.43 -39.50
C ARG A 281 -15.62 -16.33 -37.99
N THR A 282 -15.18 -15.20 -37.42
CA THR A 282 -15.49 -14.83 -36.04
C THR A 282 -17.00 -14.60 -35.85
N SER A 283 -17.52 -14.96 -34.68
CA SER A 283 -18.92 -14.75 -34.28
C SER A 283 -19.13 -13.42 -33.53
N TYR A 284 -18.12 -12.96 -32.81
CA TYR A 284 -18.07 -11.72 -32.03
C TYR A 284 -16.61 -11.19 -32.00
N ASN A 285 -16.38 -10.01 -31.43
CA ASN A 285 -15.02 -9.49 -31.20
C ASN A 285 -14.25 -10.46 -30.30
N LEU A 286 -13.07 -10.91 -30.72
CA LEU A 286 -12.22 -11.68 -29.83
C LEU A 286 -11.51 -10.70 -28.89
N ASP A 287 -11.21 -11.17 -27.68
CA ASP A 287 -10.64 -10.39 -26.58
C ASP A 287 -9.81 -11.40 -25.77
N LEU A 288 -8.50 -11.38 -26.00
CA LEU A 288 -7.52 -12.32 -25.47
C LEU A 288 -7.20 -11.99 -24.01
N ASP A 289 -7.23 -10.71 -23.65
CA ASP A 289 -6.95 -10.20 -22.30
C ASP A 289 -8.03 -10.59 -21.29
N VAL A 290 -9.26 -10.81 -21.77
CA VAL A 290 -10.34 -11.44 -21.00
C VAL A 290 -10.33 -12.97 -21.08
N ASP A 291 -9.88 -13.59 -22.20
CA ASP A 291 -9.90 -15.04 -22.41
C ASP A 291 -8.66 -15.61 -23.14
N ASP A 292 -7.58 -15.85 -22.39
CA ASP A 292 -6.33 -16.52 -22.85
C ASP A 292 -6.58 -17.93 -23.45
N SER A 293 -7.77 -18.53 -23.31
CA SER A 293 -8.09 -19.78 -24.03
C SER A 293 -8.23 -19.59 -25.54
N LEU A 294 -8.46 -18.36 -26.01
CA LEU A 294 -8.53 -18.01 -27.43
C LEU A 294 -7.17 -18.12 -28.14
N LYS A 295 -6.06 -18.01 -27.40
CA LYS A 295 -4.67 -18.00 -27.88
C LYS A 295 -4.31 -19.12 -28.84
N LEU A 296 -4.87 -20.32 -28.62
CA LEU A 296 -4.80 -21.43 -29.56
C LEU A 296 -6.10 -22.24 -29.54
N THR A 297 -7.03 -21.89 -30.42
CA THR A 297 -8.27 -22.65 -30.61
C THR A 297 -8.09 -23.76 -31.66
N ILE A 298 -8.55 -24.97 -31.36
CA ILE A 298 -8.59 -26.09 -32.32
C ILE A 298 -10.03 -26.32 -32.79
N LEU A 299 -10.33 -25.89 -34.02
CA LEU A 299 -11.63 -26.07 -34.65
C LEU A 299 -11.69 -27.43 -35.35
N LYS A 300 -12.54 -28.34 -34.90
CA LYS A 300 -12.84 -29.60 -35.61
C LYS A 300 -14.01 -29.39 -36.56
N ILE A 301 -13.82 -29.62 -37.85
CA ILE A 301 -14.86 -29.45 -38.89
C ILE A 301 -15.19 -30.79 -39.53
N ARG A 302 -16.49 -31.04 -39.73
CA ARG A 302 -17.03 -32.14 -40.51
C ARG A 302 -17.57 -31.62 -41.84
N ALA A 303 -17.16 -32.25 -42.93
CA ALA A 303 -17.79 -32.12 -44.24
C ALA A 303 -18.67 -33.34 -44.49
N PHE A 304 -19.87 -33.16 -45.05
CA PHE A 304 -20.81 -34.25 -45.33
C PHE A 304 -21.68 -33.98 -46.55
N ILE A 305 -22.13 -35.04 -47.22
CA ILE A 305 -23.12 -34.98 -48.31
C ILE A 305 -24.36 -35.78 -47.84
N PRO A 306 -25.45 -35.12 -47.42
CA PRO A 306 -26.62 -35.80 -46.84
C PRO A 306 -27.20 -36.90 -47.73
N THR A 307 -27.28 -36.66 -49.04
CA THR A 307 -27.85 -37.61 -50.02
C THR A 307 -26.97 -38.82 -50.29
N ALA A 308 -25.66 -38.73 -50.02
CA ALA A 308 -24.70 -39.80 -50.29
C ALA A 308 -24.25 -40.52 -49.01
N HIS A 309 -24.66 -40.07 -47.82
CA HIS A 309 -24.24 -40.57 -46.50
C HIS A 309 -22.71 -40.52 -46.24
N ARG A 310 -21.94 -39.87 -47.12
CA ARG A 310 -20.49 -39.67 -46.99
C ARG A 310 -20.18 -38.53 -46.04
N SER A 311 -19.20 -38.71 -45.16
CA SER A 311 -18.63 -37.62 -44.37
C SER A 311 -17.11 -37.75 -44.20
N GLY A 312 -16.47 -36.69 -43.73
CA GLY A 312 -15.04 -36.64 -43.39
C GLY A 312 -14.77 -35.49 -42.43
N THR A 313 -13.66 -35.55 -41.70
CA THR A 313 -13.29 -34.54 -40.69
C THR A 313 -11.91 -33.96 -40.92
N THR A 314 -11.72 -32.69 -40.59
CA THR A 314 -10.41 -32.03 -40.53
C THR A 314 -10.34 -31.07 -39.34
N VAL A 315 -9.15 -30.52 -39.08
CA VAL A 315 -8.93 -29.50 -38.06
C VAL A 315 -8.41 -28.20 -38.67
N VAL A 316 -8.71 -27.09 -38.00
CA VAL A 316 -8.06 -25.79 -38.22
C VAL A 316 -7.53 -25.30 -36.88
N TYR A 317 -6.24 -25.00 -36.81
CA TYR A 317 -5.59 -24.38 -35.67
C TYR A 317 -5.65 -22.87 -35.85
N VAL A 318 -6.33 -22.17 -34.94
CA VAL A 318 -6.43 -20.71 -34.95
C VAL A 318 -5.60 -20.17 -33.80
N SER A 319 -4.55 -19.41 -34.13
CA SER A 319 -3.76 -18.66 -33.16
C SER A 319 -4.27 -17.23 -33.13
N VAL A 320 -4.86 -16.80 -32.02
CA VAL A 320 -5.18 -15.37 -31.83
C VAL A 320 -3.90 -14.65 -31.42
N LEU A 321 -3.63 -13.52 -32.08
CA LEU A 321 -2.50 -12.65 -31.84
C LEU A 321 -2.96 -11.44 -31.03
N ASP A 322 -2.28 -11.27 -29.91
CA ASP A 322 -2.29 -10.12 -29.01
C ASP A 322 -2.11 -8.78 -29.78
N VAL A 323 -2.96 -7.81 -29.48
CA VAL A 323 -2.91 -6.43 -29.97
C VAL A 323 -2.85 -5.50 -28.78
N ASN A 324 -1.90 -4.56 -28.79
CA ASN A 324 -1.71 -3.63 -27.67
C ASN A 324 -2.80 -2.54 -27.68
N ASP A 325 -3.96 -2.82 -27.07
CA ASP A 325 -5.13 -1.94 -27.07
C ASP A 325 -5.58 -1.47 -25.67
N ILE A 326 -5.03 -2.02 -24.58
CA ILE A 326 -5.28 -1.56 -23.21
C ILE A 326 -4.12 -0.67 -22.72
N PRO A 327 -4.36 0.58 -22.26
CA PRO A 327 -3.32 1.42 -21.69
C PRO A 327 -2.94 1.01 -20.24
N PRO A 328 -1.68 1.22 -19.80
CA PRO A 328 -1.26 0.91 -18.44
C PRO A 328 -2.12 1.56 -17.35
N VAL A 329 -2.66 0.79 -16.42
CA VAL A 329 -3.46 1.32 -15.29
C VAL A 329 -2.57 1.58 -14.09
N CYS A 330 -2.51 2.83 -13.64
CA CYS A 330 -1.58 3.29 -12.60
C CYS A 330 -2.26 3.71 -11.29
N ALA A 331 -1.63 3.37 -10.17
CA ALA A 331 -2.03 3.79 -8.83
C ALA A 331 -0.85 4.43 -8.07
N PRO A 332 -1.07 5.55 -7.35
CA PRO A 332 -2.28 6.40 -7.37
C PRO A 332 -2.47 7.16 -8.70
N PRO A 333 -3.71 7.44 -9.15
CA PRO A 333 -3.98 8.06 -10.44
C PRO A 333 -3.80 9.59 -10.45
N ASN A 334 -3.88 10.23 -9.27
CA ASN A 334 -3.56 11.63 -9.05
C ASN A 334 -2.92 11.76 -7.67
N VAL A 335 -2.00 12.69 -7.48
CA VAL A 335 -1.29 12.89 -6.21
C VAL A 335 -1.24 14.37 -5.86
N MET A 336 -1.58 14.68 -4.61
CA MET A 336 -1.28 15.96 -3.98
C MET A 336 -0.45 15.70 -2.73
N LEU A 337 0.76 16.26 -2.66
CA LEU A 337 1.65 16.17 -1.51
C LEU A 337 1.86 17.56 -0.89
N GLN A 338 2.03 17.60 0.41
CA GLN A 338 2.56 18.76 1.13
C GLN A 338 3.88 18.33 1.77
N ILE A 339 4.98 19.02 1.46
CA ILE A 339 6.32 18.69 1.97
C ILE A 339 7.04 19.96 2.43
N PRO A 340 7.83 19.90 3.52
CA PRO A 340 8.63 21.05 3.93
C PRO A 340 9.72 21.36 2.92
N GLU A 341 10.11 22.62 2.80
CA GLU A 341 11.24 23.04 1.95
C GLU A 341 12.56 22.33 2.30
N THR A 342 12.71 21.97 3.58
CA THR A 342 13.85 21.23 4.14
C THR A 342 13.89 19.75 3.74
N THR A 343 12.96 19.28 2.89
CA THR A 343 12.95 17.90 2.40
C THR A 343 14.25 17.58 1.66
N PRO A 344 15.05 16.60 2.12
CA PRO A 344 16.37 16.35 1.54
C PRO A 344 16.33 15.92 0.07
N ILE A 345 17.36 16.31 -0.68
CA ILE A 345 17.59 15.78 -2.04
C ILE A 345 17.77 14.26 -1.96
N ASN A 346 17.19 13.55 -2.93
CA ASN A 346 17.03 12.09 -2.99
C ASN A 346 15.95 11.51 -2.04
N THR A 347 15.07 12.33 -1.45
CA THR A 347 13.89 11.80 -0.75
C THR A 347 12.87 11.25 -1.74
N ASP A 348 12.47 10.00 -1.54
CA ASP A 348 11.37 9.35 -2.26
C ASP A 348 10.02 9.89 -1.75
N LEU A 349 9.25 10.53 -2.62
CA LEU A 349 7.98 11.18 -2.26
C LEU A 349 6.78 10.25 -2.44
N VAL A 350 6.73 9.55 -3.58
CA VAL A 350 5.65 8.63 -3.94
C VAL A 350 6.16 7.64 -4.98
N THR A 351 5.66 6.40 -4.92
CA THR A 351 5.96 5.35 -5.90
C THR A 351 4.68 5.00 -6.66
N PHE A 352 4.73 5.10 -7.98
CA PHE A 352 3.64 4.72 -8.87
C PHE A 352 3.75 3.25 -9.25
N GLN A 353 2.67 2.50 -9.01
CA GLN A 353 2.53 1.13 -9.46
C GLN A 353 1.58 1.12 -10.65
N CYS A 354 2.12 0.82 -11.84
CA CYS A 354 1.33 0.63 -13.04
C CYS A 354 1.29 -0.86 -13.39
N LYS A 355 0.11 -1.33 -13.79
CA LYS A 355 -0.08 -2.66 -14.35
C LYS A 355 -0.72 -2.50 -15.72
N ASP A 356 -0.13 -3.15 -16.70
CA ASP A 356 -0.79 -3.39 -17.97
C ASP A 356 -1.65 -4.67 -17.93
N ALA A 357 -2.72 -4.70 -18.74
CA ALA A 357 -3.63 -5.83 -18.83
C ALA A 357 -3.39 -6.70 -20.06
N ASP A 358 -2.76 -6.16 -21.11
CA ASP A 358 -2.32 -6.88 -22.31
C ASP A 358 -1.55 -8.18 -21.94
N ILE A 359 -1.58 -9.21 -22.79
CA ILE A 359 -0.83 -10.45 -22.55
C ILE A 359 0.63 -10.33 -23.00
N SER A 360 0.94 -9.47 -23.98
CA SER A 360 2.30 -9.04 -24.29
C SER A 360 2.49 -7.53 -24.05
N ASN A 361 3.66 -6.97 -24.37
CA ASN A 361 3.97 -5.53 -24.28
C ASN A 361 3.79 -4.79 -22.93
N THR A 362 3.49 -5.52 -21.85
CA THR A 362 3.17 -5.01 -20.49
C THR A 362 4.27 -4.24 -19.75
N THR A 363 5.43 -3.96 -20.35
CA THR A 363 6.56 -3.32 -19.65
C THR A 363 6.37 -1.81 -19.59
N VAL A 364 5.86 -1.32 -18.47
CA VAL A 364 5.61 0.11 -18.28
C VAL A 364 6.91 0.90 -18.06
N THR A 365 7.11 1.93 -18.87
CA THR A 365 8.17 2.94 -18.74
C THR A 365 7.57 4.27 -18.27
N PHE A 366 8.32 5.00 -17.44
CA PHE A 366 7.86 6.26 -16.84
C PHE A 366 8.65 7.45 -17.38
N LYS A 367 7.95 8.54 -17.72
CA LYS A 367 8.55 9.82 -18.11
C LYS A 367 7.88 10.96 -17.35
N LEU A 368 8.68 11.86 -16.78
CA LEU A 368 8.20 13.09 -16.19
C LEU A 368 7.99 14.09 -17.33
N GLN A 369 6.78 14.58 -17.55
CA GLN A 369 6.52 15.60 -18.56
C GLN A 369 7.10 16.93 -18.07
N PRO A 370 8.02 17.54 -18.84
CA PRO A 370 8.53 18.86 -18.53
C PRO A 370 7.42 19.90 -18.49
N ASN A 371 7.38 20.71 -17.43
CA ASN A 371 6.82 22.05 -17.50
C ASN A 371 7.84 23.06 -16.95
N ALA A 372 7.50 24.36 -17.05
CA ALA A 372 8.42 25.44 -16.70
C ALA A 372 8.88 25.43 -15.23
N ASN A 373 8.15 24.75 -14.34
CA ASN A 373 8.36 24.81 -12.90
C ASN A 373 8.96 23.51 -12.33
N SER A 374 8.57 22.35 -12.86
CA SER A 374 8.90 21.04 -12.26
C SER A 374 10.24 20.43 -12.68
N LEU A 375 10.86 20.97 -13.75
CA LEU A 375 11.99 20.34 -14.46
C LEU A 375 13.26 20.12 -13.63
N PHE A 376 13.48 20.91 -12.58
CA PHE A 376 14.72 20.91 -11.82
C PHE A 376 14.57 20.28 -10.43
N SER A 377 13.40 20.45 -9.80
CA SER A 377 13.13 20.04 -8.43
C SER A 377 12.84 18.55 -8.24
N PHE A 378 12.38 17.83 -9.27
CA PHE A 378 12.04 16.40 -9.17
C PHE A 378 12.57 15.58 -10.34
N ARG A 379 12.78 14.28 -10.09
CA ARG A 379 13.09 13.27 -11.12
C ARG A 379 12.27 12.01 -10.90
N LEU A 380 12.21 11.17 -11.94
CA LEU A 380 11.68 9.81 -11.83
C LEU A 380 12.80 8.77 -11.91
N ALA A 381 12.73 7.75 -11.05
CA ALA A 381 13.51 6.53 -11.16
C ALA A 381 12.60 5.32 -10.93
N GLY A 382 12.41 4.46 -11.93
CA GLY A 382 11.63 3.22 -11.78
C GLY A 382 10.19 3.39 -11.27
N GLY A 383 9.53 4.50 -11.62
CA GLY A 383 8.19 4.84 -11.11
C GLY A 383 8.18 5.57 -9.75
N GLN A 384 9.34 5.82 -9.13
CA GLN A 384 9.46 6.63 -7.91
C GLN A 384 9.68 8.11 -8.27
N LEU A 385 8.89 9.02 -7.67
CA LEU A 385 9.10 10.46 -7.73
C LEU A 385 10.04 10.88 -6.59
N ILE A 386 11.16 11.50 -6.96
CA ILE A 386 12.28 11.77 -6.06
C ILE A 386 12.64 13.24 -6.12
N VAL A 387 12.88 13.87 -4.97
CA VAL A 387 13.44 15.23 -4.87
C VAL A 387 14.84 15.26 -5.51
N ASN A 388 15.05 16.16 -6.46
CA ASN A 388 16.26 16.27 -7.26
C ASN A 388 17.07 17.55 -7.01
N ASN A 389 16.45 18.58 -6.42
CA ASN A 389 17.09 19.84 -6.04
C ASN A 389 16.44 20.41 -4.76
N THR A 390 17.02 21.47 -4.19
CA THR A 390 16.44 22.18 -3.02
C THR A 390 15.07 22.78 -3.33
N LEU A 391 14.23 22.90 -2.30
CA LEU A 391 12.83 23.34 -2.40
C LEU A 391 12.56 24.65 -1.63
N ASP A 392 13.60 25.48 -1.49
CA ASP A 392 13.65 26.85 -0.92
C ASP A 392 12.35 27.66 -1.12
N TYR A 393 11.52 27.77 -0.08
CA TYR A 393 10.22 28.45 -0.10
C TYR A 393 10.39 29.96 -0.23
N ASP A 394 11.44 30.50 0.38
CA ASP A 394 11.80 31.93 0.37
C ASP A 394 12.31 32.40 -1.00
N ASN A 395 12.55 31.47 -1.93
CA ASN A 395 12.92 31.79 -3.29
C ASN A 395 11.79 32.50 -4.06
N ALA A 396 12.09 33.71 -4.54
CA ALA A 396 11.16 34.47 -5.38
C ALA A 396 10.66 33.70 -6.63
N GLN A 397 11.42 32.72 -7.15
CA GLN A 397 10.97 31.88 -8.27
C GLN A 397 9.90 30.84 -7.88
N ILE A 398 9.86 30.43 -6.61
CA ILE A 398 8.90 29.45 -6.07
C ILE A 398 7.65 30.19 -5.57
N ALA A 399 7.82 31.34 -4.93
CA ALA A 399 6.73 32.27 -4.61
C ALA A 399 5.96 32.73 -5.86
N ALA A 400 6.65 33.02 -6.98
CA ALA A 400 6.02 33.34 -8.27
C ALA A 400 5.12 32.22 -8.83
N ASN A 401 5.30 30.99 -8.35
CA ASN A 401 4.53 29.80 -8.71
C ASN A 401 3.56 29.35 -7.61
N ASN A 402 3.21 30.26 -6.68
CA ASN A 402 2.28 30.01 -5.58
C ASN A 402 2.70 28.80 -4.71
N PHE A 403 4.01 28.60 -4.55
CA PHE A 403 4.62 27.53 -3.75
C PHE A 403 4.22 26.11 -4.20
N GLN A 404 3.84 25.95 -5.48
CA GLN A 404 3.30 24.70 -6.03
C GLN A 404 4.03 24.25 -7.29
N TYR A 405 4.48 23.01 -7.27
CA TYR A 405 4.95 22.28 -8.44
C TYR A 405 3.87 21.34 -8.93
N THR A 406 3.13 21.76 -9.94
CA THR A 406 2.33 20.83 -10.75
C THR A 406 3.25 20.10 -11.73
N THR A 407 3.01 18.83 -12.05
CA THR A 407 3.67 18.08 -13.13
C THR A 407 2.81 16.89 -13.56
N THR A 408 3.02 16.40 -14.78
CA THR A 408 2.33 15.21 -15.29
C THR A 408 3.35 14.09 -15.46
N ILE A 409 3.04 12.89 -14.98
CA ILE A 409 3.84 11.69 -15.23
C ILE A 409 3.14 10.88 -16.32
N ILE A 410 3.87 10.54 -17.36
CA ILE A 410 3.41 9.67 -18.43
C ILE A 410 3.95 8.26 -18.15
N ALA A 411 3.05 7.33 -17.87
CA ALA A 411 3.31 5.91 -17.93
C ALA A 411 3.01 5.42 -19.36
N SER A 412 3.93 4.67 -19.96
CA SER A 412 3.82 4.16 -21.34
C SER A 412 4.14 2.68 -21.33
N ASP A 413 3.32 1.86 -21.99
CA ASP A 413 3.66 0.46 -22.29
C ASP A 413 4.90 0.36 -23.23
N ASN A 414 5.22 -0.87 -23.65
CA ASN A 414 6.22 -1.12 -24.70
C ASN A 414 5.63 -1.48 -26.07
N GLY A 415 4.35 -1.15 -26.30
CA GLY A 415 3.56 -1.44 -27.49
C GLY A 415 3.96 -0.71 -28.76
N ILE A 416 3.32 -1.09 -29.87
CA ILE A 416 3.49 -0.44 -31.18
C ILE A 416 2.11 -0.31 -31.88
N PRO A 417 1.48 0.88 -31.89
CA PRO A 417 1.90 2.09 -31.19
C PRO A 417 1.82 1.93 -29.67
N PRO A 418 2.65 2.64 -28.88
CA PRO A 418 2.55 2.57 -27.44
C PRO A 418 1.33 3.35 -26.93
N LEU A 419 0.64 2.81 -25.95
CA LEU A 419 -0.43 3.48 -25.21
C LEU A 419 0.10 4.04 -23.89
N THR A 420 -0.58 5.08 -23.39
CA THR A 420 -0.08 5.91 -22.31
C THR A 420 -1.17 6.35 -21.34
N THR A 421 -0.83 6.35 -20.05
CA THR A 421 -1.66 6.91 -18.98
C THR A 421 -0.95 8.09 -18.35
N GLU A 422 -1.67 9.21 -18.22
CA GLU A 422 -1.22 10.41 -17.53
C GLU A 422 -1.62 10.40 -16.05
N ILE A 423 -0.69 10.76 -15.18
CA ILE A 423 -0.87 10.88 -13.74
C ILE A 423 -0.57 12.34 -13.35
N GLN A 424 -1.55 13.04 -12.78
CA GLN A 424 -1.35 14.42 -12.33
C GLN A 424 -0.72 14.44 -10.93
N VAL A 425 0.34 15.22 -10.76
CA VAL A 425 1.04 15.40 -9.49
C VAL A 425 1.12 16.88 -9.13
N ILE A 426 0.74 17.20 -7.90
CA ILE A 426 0.88 18.53 -7.30
C ILE A 426 1.72 18.37 -6.03
N VAL A 427 2.88 19.01 -5.97
CA VAL A 427 3.70 19.10 -4.76
C VAL A 427 3.62 20.54 -4.26
N VAL A 428 2.99 20.72 -3.10
CA VAL A 428 2.96 21.99 -2.37
C VAL A 428 4.15 22.00 -1.41
N VAL A 429 4.98 23.05 -1.50
CA VAL A 429 6.01 23.28 -0.49
C VAL A 429 5.39 24.02 0.69
N THR A 430 5.71 23.61 1.91
CA THR A 430 5.32 24.30 3.14
C THR A 430 6.53 24.98 3.78
N PRO A 431 6.40 26.19 4.33
CA PRO A 431 7.49 26.93 4.95
C PRO A 431 8.02 26.22 6.20
N VAL A 432 9.30 26.43 6.50
CA VAL A 432 9.99 26.05 7.73
C VAL A 432 10.83 27.23 8.21
N ASN A 433 10.79 27.51 9.51
CA ASN A 433 11.61 28.58 10.09
C ASN A 433 13.10 28.16 10.14
N GLU A 434 13.88 28.67 9.18
CA GLU A 434 15.31 28.39 8.99
C GLU A 434 16.19 29.63 9.23
N GLY A 435 15.62 30.83 9.20
CA GLY A 435 16.27 32.12 9.40
C GLY A 435 16.35 32.57 10.86
N ASP A 436 17.50 33.12 11.27
CA ASP A 436 17.54 33.92 12.50
C ASP A 436 17.23 35.39 12.16
N PRO A 437 16.41 36.10 12.96
CA PRO A 437 16.13 37.52 12.75
C PRO A 437 17.40 38.37 12.63
N GLN A 438 17.51 39.23 11.62
CA GLN A 438 18.73 40.00 11.34
C GLN A 438 18.56 41.48 11.72
N PHE A 439 19.33 41.95 12.69
CA PHE A 439 19.32 43.35 13.11
C PHE A 439 19.89 44.29 12.04
N LEU A 440 19.22 45.43 11.86
CA LEU A 440 19.58 46.48 10.90
C LEU A 440 20.07 47.76 11.64
N PRO A 441 21.04 48.50 11.08
CA PRO A 441 21.53 49.73 11.68
C PRO A 441 20.44 50.82 11.75
N PRO A 442 20.53 51.77 12.71
CA PRO A 442 21.68 52.06 13.57
C PRO A 442 21.78 51.17 14.82
N PHE A 443 23.02 50.83 15.20
CA PHE A 443 23.33 50.12 16.44
C PHE A 443 23.80 51.05 17.58
N PHE A 444 23.52 52.35 17.46
CA PHE A 444 23.83 53.34 18.49
C PHE A 444 22.84 54.50 18.46
N PHE A 445 22.63 55.10 19.63
CA PHE A 445 21.84 56.32 19.79
C PHE A 445 22.58 57.30 20.71
N ASN A 446 22.34 58.60 20.52
CA ASN A 446 22.87 59.65 21.41
C ASN A 446 21.71 60.24 22.20
N VAL A 447 21.80 60.27 23.53
CA VAL A 447 20.74 60.75 24.42
C VAL A 447 21.32 61.81 25.35
N ARG A 448 20.63 62.93 25.56
CA ARG A 448 21.07 63.97 26.51
C ARG A 448 20.73 63.54 27.93
N GLU A 449 21.57 63.82 28.92
CA GLU A 449 21.29 63.35 30.28
C GLU A 449 20.07 64.03 30.94
N ASP A 450 19.75 65.25 30.52
CA ASP A 450 18.54 65.98 30.91
C ASP A 450 17.26 65.46 30.24
N THR A 451 17.34 64.38 29.46
CA THR A 451 16.17 63.74 28.84
C THR A 451 15.26 63.16 29.91
N VAL A 452 13.96 63.51 29.84
CA VAL A 452 12.97 63.02 30.79
C VAL A 452 12.66 61.53 30.58
N PRO A 453 12.48 60.73 31.65
CA PRO A 453 11.94 59.38 31.54
C PRO A 453 10.60 59.36 30.79
N GLY A 454 10.43 58.35 29.93
CA GLY A 454 9.31 58.21 28.99
C GLY A 454 9.56 58.83 27.61
N ALA A 455 10.65 59.57 27.40
CA ALA A 455 11.01 60.09 26.07
C ALA A 455 11.47 58.96 25.12
N GLY A 456 11.07 59.07 23.85
CA GLY A 456 11.55 58.20 22.78
C GLY A 456 12.99 58.53 22.37
N VAL A 457 13.80 57.50 22.20
CA VAL A 457 15.25 57.55 21.89
C VAL A 457 15.52 57.27 20.42
N GLY A 458 14.81 56.31 19.83
CA GLY A 458 15.03 55.83 18.47
C GLY A 458 14.25 54.56 18.18
N ILE A 459 14.54 53.92 17.06
CA ILE A 459 13.88 52.68 16.63
C ILE A 459 14.95 51.64 16.31
N VAL A 460 14.89 50.51 17.02
CA VAL A 460 15.65 49.30 16.71
C VAL A 460 14.95 48.57 15.58
N LYS A 461 15.71 48.05 14.62
CA LYS A 461 15.15 47.36 13.45
C LYS A 461 15.78 45.99 13.31
N ALA A 462 14.96 45.03 12.90
CA ALA A 462 15.39 43.74 12.41
C ALA A 462 14.46 43.31 11.27
N THR A 463 14.92 42.35 10.48
CA THR A 463 14.17 41.69 9.40
C THR A 463 14.47 40.21 9.42
N ASP A 464 13.46 39.39 9.21
CA ASP A 464 13.67 37.95 9.07
C ASP A 464 13.87 37.61 7.58
N PRO A 465 14.85 36.76 7.21
CA PRO A 465 14.97 36.34 5.82
C PRO A 465 13.78 35.48 5.35
N ASP A 466 13.07 34.82 6.26
CA ASP A 466 12.02 33.85 5.92
C ASP A 466 10.71 34.57 5.56
N TRP A 467 10.14 34.24 4.41
CA TRP A 467 9.07 34.99 3.74
C TRP A 467 7.80 35.14 4.60
N GLU A 468 7.45 34.10 5.37
CA GLU A 468 6.21 34.04 6.16
C GLU A 468 6.40 34.41 7.64
N PHE A 469 7.65 34.48 8.12
CA PHE A 469 8.03 34.74 9.51
C PHE A 469 8.63 36.14 9.75
N ASN A 470 8.43 37.05 8.80
CA ASN A 470 8.85 38.46 8.83
C ASN A 470 8.28 39.32 9.98
N ALA A 471 7.38 38.80 10.81
CA ALA A 471 6.93 39.48 12.03
C ALA A 471 7.96 39.23 13.14
N ILE A 472 8.42 40.26 13.84
CA ILE A 472 9.48 40.15 14.87
C ILE A 472 9.02 40.82 16.16
N SER A 473 9.32 40.18 17.29
CA SER A 473 9.20 40.74 18.63
C SER A 473 10.57 41.14 19.19
N PHE A 474 10.67 42.34 19.75
CA PHE A 474 11.87 42.86 20.41
C PHE A 474 11.77 42.75 21.95
N SER A 475 12.91 42.52 22.61
CA SER A 475 13.01 42.65 24.07
C SER A 475 14.41 43.13 24.51
N ILE A 476 14.52 43.73 25.70
CA ILE A 476 15.81 44.10 26.29
C ILE A 476 16.18 43.05 27.36
N THR A 477 17.33 42.42 27.19
CA THR A 477 17.88 41.43 28.13
C THR A 477 18.96 42.01 29.05
N SER A 478 19.53 43.17 28.71
CA SER A 478 20.45 43.94 29.57
C SER A 478 20.33 45.44 29.27
N GLY A 479 20.40 46.28 30.30
CA GLY A 479 20.21 47.74 30.22
C GLY A 479 18.85 48.19 30.74
N ASN A 480 18.69 48.20 32.06
CA ASN A 480 17.40 48.44 32.74
C ASN A 480 16.94 49.90 32.66
N GLU A 481 17.81 50.80 32.21
CA GLU A 481 17.63 52.24 32.05
C GLU A 481 16.67 52.58 30.90
N PHE A 482 16.33 51.59 30.05
CA PHE A 482 15.48 51.73 28.88
C PHE A 482 14.36 50.66 28.86
N PHE A 483 13.38 50.88 28.00
CA PHE A 483 12.41 49.86 27.58
C PHE A 483 12.19 49.95 26.07
N ILE A 484 11.78 48.84 25.45
CA ILE A 484 11.49 48.75 24.02
C ILE A 484 10.03 48.35 23.83
N ASP A 485 9.36 48.92 22.84
CA ASP A 485 8.09 48.39 22.35
C ASP A 485 8.37 47.09 21.58
N PRO A 486 7.73 45.96 21.96
CA PRO A 486 8.06 44.66 21.36
C PRO A 486 7.67 44.57 19.89
N MET A 487 6.66 45.31 19.41
CA MET A 487 6.16 45.19 18.04
C MET A 487 6.75 46.25 17.09
N THR A 488 7.07 47.44 17.59
CA THR A 488 7.61 48.53 16.75
C THR A 488 9.13 48.68 16.82
N GLY A 489 9.76 48.10 17.85
CA GLY A 489 11.19 48.31 18.13
C GLY A 489 11.52 49.71 18.65
N GLU A 490 10.53 50.54 18.95
CA GLU A 490 10.74 51.89 19.52
C GLU A 490 11.37 51.80 20.91
N LEU A 491 12.53 52.45 21.06
CA LEU A 491 13.29 52.50 22.30
C LEU A 491 12.93 53.76 23.09
N TYR A 492 12.67 53.59 24.38
CA TYR A 492 12.24 54.65 25.31
C TYR A 492 13.12 54.68 26.56
N LEU A 493 13.35 55.86 27.11
CA LEU A 493 14.08 56.04 28.36
C LEU A 493 13.22 55.66 29.57
N ARG A 494 13.74 54.85 30.50
CA ARG A 494 13.06 54.44 31.75
C ARG A 494 13.53 55.22 32.98
N THR A 495 14.82 55.53 33.09
CA THR A 495 15.41 56.21 34.26
C THR A 495 16.15 57.47 33.84
N LYS A 496 16.34 58.45 34.75
CA LYS A 496 17.20 59.61 34.45
C LYS A 496 18.62 59.10 34.17
N LEU A 497 19.31 59.75 33.22
CA LEU A 497 20.71 59.52 32.93
C LEU A 497 21.57 60.57 33.66
N ASP A 498 22.87 60.29 33.70
CA ASP A 498 23.93 61.08 34.35
C ASP A 498 25.23 60.78 33.59
N TYR A 499 25.79 61.79 32.92
CA TYR A 499 26.97 61.67 32.07
C TYR A 499 28.26 61.54 32.90
N GLU A 500 28.34 62.24 34.03
CA GLU A 500 29.44 62.22 34.98
C GLU A 500 29.62 60.81 35.57
N THR A 501 28.51 60.12 35.87
CA THR A 501 28.49 58.74 36.34
C THR A 501 28.65 57.73 35.20
N GLN A 502 27.88 57.83 34.10
CA GLN A 502 27.89 56.83 33.02
C GLN A 502 27.69 57.41 31.62
N ARG A 503 28.80 57.63 30.91
CA ARG A 503 28.85 58.16 29.53
C ARG A 503 28.35 57.21 28.45
N THR A 504 28.32 55.91 28.73
CA THR A 504 27.96 54.88 27.74
C THR A 504 27.21 53.73 28.40
N ILE A 505 26.07 53.36 27.81
CA ILE A 505 25.23 52.24 28.25
C ILE A 505 25.15 51.24 27.09
N LEU A 506 25.36 49.96 27.40
CA LEU A 506 25.28 48.87 26.42
C LEU A 506 23.97 48.10 26.65
N LEU A 507 23.03 48.27 25.73
CA LEU A 507 21.76 47.55 25.76
C LEU A 507 21.92 46.26 24.97
N ASN A 508 21.58 45.11 25.55
CA ASN A 508 21.49 43.87 24.80
C ASN A 508 20.03 43.66 24.40
N VAL A 509 19.73 43.83 23.11
CA VAL A 509 18.39 43.67 22.55
C VAL A 509 18.29 42.30 21.88
N GLN A 510 17.25 41.55 22.21
CA GLN A 510 16.89 40.31 21.54
C GLN A 510 15.80 40.59 20.51
N ALA A 511 15.94 40.02 19.32
CA ALA A 511 14.88 39.89 18.33
C ALA A 511 14.48 38.42 18.28
N VAL A 512 13.17 38.17 18.20
CA VAL A 512 12.56 36.83 18.17
C VAL A 512 11.58 36.84 17.00
N ASP A 513 11.64 35.86 16.11
CA ASP A 513 10.58 35.76 15.10
C ASP A 513 9.25 35.47 15.77
N LEU A 514 8.20 36.02 15.17
CA LEU A 514 6.83 35.67 15.45
C LEU A 514 6.39 34.80 14.28
N ASN A 515 6.74 33.52 14.38
CA ASN A 515 5.93 32.48 13.79
C ASN A 515 4.43 32.81 14.04
N GLN A 516 3.57 32.61 13.03
CA GLN A 516 2.16 33.08 13.07
C GLN A 516 1.26 32.26 14.04
N ASP A 517 1.86 31.68 15.07
CA ASP A 517 1.18 30.92 16.11
C ASP A 517 0.40 31.86 17.04
N ILE A 518 -0.86 31.50 17.28
CA ILE A 518 -1.76 32.21 18.19
C ILE A 518 -1.33 32.02 19.67
N GLU A 519 -0.54 30.98 19.96
CA GLU A 519 0.22 30.82 21.19
C GLU A 519 1.68 30.50 20.82
N PRO A 520 2.67 31.33 21.17
CA PRO A 520 4.06 31.15 20.73
C PRO A 520 4.66 29.86 21.30
N ASP A 521 5.05 28.93 20.42
CA ASP A 521 5.82 27.72 20.76
C ASP A 521 7.32 28.07 20.87
N PRO A 522 7.90 28.19 22.10
CA PRO A 522 9.28 28.66 22.27
C PRO A 522 10.32 27.66 21.75
N ALA A 523 9.92 26.45 21.35
CA ALA A 523 10.81 25.45 20.78
C ALA A 523 11.03 25.64 19.27
N LYS A 524 10.25 26.50 18.60
CA LYS A 524 10.30 26.73 17.14
C LYS A 524 10.64 28.16 16.74
N GLN A 525 10.63 29.09 17.68
CA GLN A 525 11.09 30.45 17.47
C GLN A 525 12.61 30.50 17.46
N ARG A 526 13.16 31.20 16.48
CA ARG A 526 14.56 31.59 16.37
C ARG A 526 14.74 32.99 16.92
N THR A 527 15.96 33.25 17.40
CA THR A 527 16.27 34.49 18.10
C THR A 527 17.68 34.95 17.79
N SER A 528 17.88 36.25 17.67
CA SER A 528 19.19 36.87 17.60
C SER A 528 19.35 37.93 18.69
N ASN A 529 20.59 38.31 18.98
CA ASN A 529 20.91 39.34 19.96
C ASN A 529 21.84 40.38 19.34
N GLN A 530 21.56 41.66 19.58
CA GLN A 530 22.40 42.78 19.15
C GLN A 530 22.67 43.72 20.33
N VAL A 531 23.93 44.08 20.51
CA VAL A 531 24.33 45.13 21.45
C VAL A 531 24.12 46.50 20.79
N ILE A 532 23.38 47.38 21.46
CA ILE A 532 23.11 48.75 21.05
C ILE A 532 23.79 49.69 22.03
N THR A 533 24.63 50.59 21.51
CA THR A 533 25.39 51.54 22.32
C THR A 533 24.62 52.84 22.48
N ILE A 534 24.21 53.17 23.70
CA ILE A 534 23.70 54.51 24.02
C ILE A 534 24.86 55.37 24.50
N ASN A 535 25.17 56.41 23.75
CA ASN A 535 26.08 57.45 24.18
C ASN A 535 25.27 58.51 24.95
N VAL A 536 25.57 58.69 26.23
CA VAL A 536 25.05 59.82 26.97
C VAL A 536 25.80 61.07 26.50
N THR A 537 25.09 62.16 26.31
CA THR A 537 25.64 63.44 25.87
C THR A 537 25.49 64.46 26.99
N ASN A 538 26.65 65.01 27.38
CA ASN A 538 26.80 65.94 28.48
C ASN A 538 25.90 67.18 28.30
N VAL A 539 25.31 67.62 29.40
CA VAL A 539 24.59 68.86 29.56
C VAL A 539 25.14 69.52 30.81
N ASN A 540 25.57 70.79 30.70
CA ASN A 540 25.97 71.58 31.85
C ASN A 540 24.84 71.57 32.91
N ASP A 541 24.97 70.77 33.96
CA ASP A 541 23.97 70.55 35.02
C ASP A 541 24.59 70.60 36.44
N ASN A 542 25.93 70.50 36.53
CA ASN A 542 26.69 70.66 37.76
C ASN A 542 27.37 72.05 37.86
N PRO A 543 27.34 72.72 39.03
CA PRO A 543 28.05 73.99 39.22
C PRO A 543 29.56 73.78 39.48
N PRO A 544 30.40 74.82 39.25
CA PRO A 544 31.83 74.73 39.53
C PRO A 544 32.07 74.59 41.03
N VAL A 545 33.01 73.74 41.42
CA VAL A 545 33.41 73.50 42.81
C VAL A 545 34.84 74.01 43.00
N CYS A 546 35.05 74.84 44.02
CA CYS A 546 36.37 75.35 44.38
C CYS A 546 36.75 74.85 45.78
N ASP A 547 37.93 74.25 45.90
CA ASP A 547 38.45 73.71 47.16
C ASP A 547 39.90 74.16 47.40
N PRO A 548 40.20 74.92 48.48
CA PRO A 548 39.26 75.43 49.47
C PRO A 548 38.37 76.57 48.95
N ALA A 549 37.16 76.68 49.49
CA ALA A 549 36.21 77.77 49.21
C ALA A 549 36.62 79.13 49.82
N MET A 550 37.60 79.13 50.73
CA MET A 550 38.21 80.32 51.31
C MET A 550 39.73 80.19 51.31
N TYR A 551 40.42 81.28 51.00
CA TYR A 551 41.86 81.42 51.16
C TYR A 551 42.19 82.63 52.04
N GLU A 552 43.23 82.54 52.87
CA GLU A 552 43.68 83.60 53.77
C GLU A 552 45.19 83.80 53.63
N PHE A 553 45.63 85.04 53.40
CA PHE A 553 47.04 85.38 53.20
C PHE A 553 47.45 86.65 53.92
N THR A 554 48.73 86.74 54.27
CA THR A 554 49.37 87.99 54.70
C THR A 554 50.37 88.45 53.64
N ILE A 555 50.19 89.68 53.15
CA ILE A 555 51.11 90.34 52.21
C ILE A 555 51.72 91.59 52.85
N TYR A 556 52.92 91.97 52.40
CA TYR A 556 53.55 93.22 52.83
C TYR A 556 53.00 94.41 52.05
N SER A 557 52.89 95.58 52.68
CA SER A 557 52.46 96.82 52.02
C SER A 557 53.33 97.21 50.81
N THR A 558 54.59 96.76 50.80
CA THR A 558 55.57 96.97 49.73
C THR A 558 55.45 95.99 48.56
N LEU A 559 54.44 95.10 48.54
CA LEU A 559 54.20 94.19 47.41
C LEU A 559 54.00 94.98 46.12
N LYS A 560 54.82 94.68 45.10
CA LYS A 560 54.75 95.32 43.79
C LYS A 560 53.49 94.88 43.02
N SER A 561 53.12 95.63 42.00
CA SER A 561 52.11 95.25 41.00
C SER A 561 52.52 93.98 40.23
N ASN A 562 51.53 93.23 39.76
CA ASN A 562 51.62 91.97 39.01
C ASN A 562 52.29 90.81 39.76
N MET A 563 52.28 90.84 41.09
CA MET A 563 52.71 89.70 41.91
C MET A 563 51.54 88.75 42.13
N LEU A 564 51.79 87.45 41.99
CA LEU A 564 50.81 86.40 42.30
C LEU A 564 50.47 86.42 43.79
N ILE A 565 49.18 86.38 44.11
CA ILE A 565 48.68 86.24 45.49
C ILE A 565 48.18 84.81 45.71
N VAL A 566 47.28 84.33 44.86
CA VAL A 566 46.70 82.98 44.93
C VAL A 566 46.22 82.50 43.58
N SER A 567 46.35 81.20 43.32
CA SER A 567 45.65 80.50 42.24
C SER A 567 44.55 79.65 42.84
N PHE A 568 43.33 79.79 42.33
CA PHE A 568 42.16 79.02 42.76
C PHE A 568 42.21 77.62 42.17
N SER A 569 41.99 76.61 43.01
CA SER A 569 41.78 75.23 42.58
C SER A 569 40.27 75.02 42.45
N CYS A 570 39.76 75.13 41.23
CA CYS A 570 38.36 74.89 40.92
C CYS A 570 38.22 73.87 39.80
N THR A 571 37.26 72.97 39.95
CA THR A 571 36.91 71.92 38.99
C THR A 571 35.43 71.96 38.69
N ASP A 572 35.08 71.48 37.51
CA ASP A 572 33.72 71.42 36.99
C ASP A 572 33.45 69.97 36.62
N ALA A 573 32.35 69.38 37.11
CA ALA A 573 32.08 67.95 36.87
C ALA A 573 31.82 67.69 35.37
N ASP A 574 31.11 68.62 34.74
CA ASP A 574 30.76 68.63 33.31
C ASP A 574 31.98 68.95 32.42
N GLY A 575 33.13 69.27 33.02
CA GLY A 575 34.37 69.62 32.33
C GLY A 575 34.30 70.93 31.55
N ASN A 576 33.38 71.84 31.90
CA ASN A 576 33.20 73.10 31.21
C ASN A 576 34.32 74.11 31.53
N GLY A 577 34.53 75.07 30.62
CA GLY A 577 35.63 76.04 30.72
C GLY A 577 35.37 77.10 31.80
N LEU A 578 36.15 77.09 32.88
CA LEU A 578 35.97 78.00 33.99
C LEU A 578 36.58 79.40 33.75
N THR A 579 35.83 80.42 34.16
CA THR A 579 36.23 81.83 34.15
C THR A 579 36.05 82.44 35.53
N ALA A 580 37.00 83.25 36.00
CA ALA A 580 36.93 83.89 37.31
C ALA A 580 36.91 85.42 37.21
N THR A 581 36.07 86.05 38.04
CA THR A 581 35.86 87.51 38.08
C THR A 581 35.79 88.01 39.53
N ILE A 582 36.27 89.23 39.79
CA ILE A 582 36.15 89.85 41.12
C ILE A 582 34.79 90.55 41.20
N VAL A 583 33.94 90.15 42.16
CA VAL A 583 32.60 90.72 42.36
C VAL A 583 32.65 91.90 43.35
N THR A 584 33.32 91.71 44.49
CA THR A 584 33.44 92.72 45.57
C THR A 584 34.79 92.63 46.26
N GLY A 585 35.12 93.62 47.09
CA GLY A 585 36.32 93.62 47.95
C GLY A 585 37.55 94.33 47.38
N SER A 586 37.63 94.53 46.06
CA SER A 586 38.66 95.39 45.43
C SER A 586 38.25 96.87 45.44
N ALA A 587 37.81 97.39 46.59
CA ALA A 587 37.22 98.74 46.71
C ALA A 587 38.16 99.88 46.31
N THR A 588 39.48 99.64 46.33
CA THR A 588 40.53 100.58 45.89
C THR A 588 41.28 100.09 44.64
N ASP A 589 40.70 99.18 43.84
CA ASP A 589 41.29 98.66 42.59
C ASP A 589 42.74 98.14 42.78
N ARG A 590 42.94 97.37 43.85
CA ARG A 590 44.24 96.82 44.27
C ARG A 590 44.52 95.42 43.75
N PHE A 591 43.50 94.74 43.23
CA PHE A 591 43.57 93.37 42.76
C PHE A 591 43.08 93.25 41.33
N SER A 592 43.74 92.40 40.55
CA SER A 592 43.33 91.97 39.23
C SER A 592 43.27 90.43 39.20
N ILE A 593 42.50 89.89 38.26
CA ILE A 593 42.36 88.44 38.06
C ILE A 593 42.65 88.11 36.61
N LEU A 594 43.42 87.04 36.38
CA LEU A 594 43.75 86.54 35.06
C LEU A 594 43.71 85.01 35.10
N GLY A 595 42.84 84.40 34.30
CA GLY A 595 42.49 82.98 34.46
C GLY A 595 41.95 82.71 35.87
N MET A 596 42.46 81.67 36.52
CA MET A 596 42.12 81.31 37.89
C MET A 596 43.07 81.92 38.93
N THR A 597 43.85 82.96 38.60
CA THR A 597 44.87 83.52 39.50
C THR A 597 44.62 84.99 39.82
N LEU A 598 44.64 85.30 41.12
CA LEU A 598 44.56 86.65 41.67
C LEU A 598 45.96 87.27 41.79
N TYR A 599 46.10 88.50 41.30
CA TYR A 599 47.33 89.27 41.30
C TYR A 599 47.14 90.61 42.02
N SER A 600 48.22 91.15 42.58
CA SER A 600 48.28 92.56 42.96
C SER A 600 48.24 93.44 41.72
N LYS A 601 47.39 94.47 41.69
CA LYS A 601 47.31 95.44 40.60
C LYS A 601 48.20 96.66 40.87
N ASN A 602 48.27 97.10 42.12
CA ASN A 602 48.96 98.30 42.58
C ASN A 602 49.65 98.05 43.95
N THR A 603 50.53 98.96 44.38
CA THR A 603 51.12 98.95 45.73
C THR A 603 50.09 99.37 46.79
N PHE A 604 50.25 98.91 48.04
CA PHE A 604 49.29 99.15 49.12
C PHE A 604 49.75 100.32 50.02
N SER A 605 48.86 101.27 50.29
CA SER A 605 49.16 102.43 51.14
C SER A 605 48.80 102.14 52.59
N TYR A 606 49.76 101.63 53.36
CA TYR A 606 49.53 101.19 54.73
C TYR A 606 49.64 102.33 55.76
N ASN A 607 48.55 102.54 56.50
CA ASN A 607 48.49 103.29 57.75
C ASN A 607 47.81 102.38 58.80
N PRO A 608 48.34 102.23 60.04
CA PRO A 608 47.67 101.48 61.12
C PRO A 608 46.18 101.80 61.32
N ASP A 609 45.78 103.05 61.04
CA ASP A 609 44.39 103.52 61.18
C ASP A 609 43.48 103.16 59.98
N GLY A 610 43.98 102.47 58.96
CA GLY A 610 43.20 102.02 57.78
C GLY A 610 42.74 103.12 56.82
N VAL A 611 43.32 104.33 56.92
CA VAL A 611 42.80 105.56 56.30
C VAL A 611 42.93 105.63 54.76
N PHE A 612 43.82 104.85 54.14
CA PHE A 612 44.08 104.91 52.69
C PHE A 612 43.74 103.59 51.97
N ASP A 613 44.25 102.47 52.51
CA ASP A 613 43.82 101.12 52.19
C ASP A 613 43.45 100.43 53.53
N PRO A 614 42.43 99.56 53.56
CA PRO A 614 42.12 98.78 54.75
C PRO A 614 43.26 97.80 55.07
N THR A 615 43.44 97.47 56.35
CA THR A 615 44.45 96.51 56.80
C THR A 615 44.11 95.06 56.43
N THR A 616 42.84 94.79 56.09
CA THR A 616 42.34 93.51 55.60
C THR A 616 41.38 93.74 54.45
N PHE A 617 41.57 93.02 53.34
CA PHE A 617 40.64 92.97 52.22
C PHE A 617 39.92 91.63 52.21
N GLU A 618 38.58 91.65 52.13
CA GLU A 618 37.77 90.46 51.89
C GLU A 618 37.29 90.49 50.43
N ILE A 619 37.96 89.75 49.56
CA ILE A 619 37.74 89.75 48.12
C ILE A 619 36.82 88.59 47.77
N LEU A 620 35.69 88.89 47.13
CA LEU A 620 34.76 87.89 46.64
C LEU A 620 35.01 87.64 45.16
N VAL A 621 35.55 86.47 44.83
CA VAL A 621 35.76 86.02 43.46
C VAL A 621 34.63 85.09 43.07
N GLN A 622 33.98 85.35 41.93
CA GLN A 622 32.99 84.45 41.34
C GLN A 622 33.63 83.67 40.20
N VAL A 623 33.51 82.34 40.27
CA VAL A 623 33.99 81.39 39.26
C VAL A 623 32.77 80.84 38.53
N SER A 624 32.77 80.89 37.20
CA SER A 624 31.63 80.63 36.33
C SER A 624 32.03 79.77 35.14
N ASP A 625 31.28 78.70 34.88
CA ASP A 625 31.34 77.88 33.66
C ASP A 625 30.60 78.53 32.47
N GLY A 626 29.76 79.55 32.75
CA GLY A 626 28.95 80.27 31.75
C GLY A 626 27.43 80.12 31.96
N LYS A 627 26.99 79.08 32.66
CA LYS A 627 25.61 78.84 33.09
C LYS A 627 25.46 78.89 34.61
N TYR A 628 26.33 78.21 35.36
CA TYR A 628 26.38 78.30 36.81
C TYR A 628 27.59 79.09 37.29
N SER A 629 27.64 79.33 38.61
CA SER A 629 28.79 79.96 39.23
C SER A 629 28.85 79.71 40.72
N THR A 630 30.07 79.54 41.24
CA THR A 630 30.39 79.49 42.67
C THR A 630 31.17 80.72 43.11
N LYS A 631 31.39 80.86 44.42
CA LYS A 631 32.09 81.99 45.03
C LYS A 631 33.23 81.50 45.91
N VAL A 632 34.39 82.12 45.73
CA VAL A 632 35.60 81.93 46.54
C VAL A 632 35.86 83.22 47.31
N VAL A 633 36.10 83.11 48.61
CA VAL A 633 36.48 84.25 49.46
C VAL A 633 38.00 84.27 49.60
N VAL A 634 38.62 85.43 49.37
CA VAL A 634 40.06 85.64 49.62
C VAL A 634 40.24 86.75 50.64
N ILE A 635 40.71 86.39 51.83
CA ILE A 635 41.09 87.32 52.87
C ILE A 635 42.57 87.66 52.69
N VAL A 636 42.88 88.95 52.54
CA VAL A 636 44.24 89.46 52.35
C VAL A 636 44.55 90.49 53.42
N HIS A 637 45.36 90.09 54.41
CA HIS A 637 45.90 90.98 55.43
C HIS A 637 47.13 91.71 54.89
N VAL A 638 47.18 93.04 55.04
CA VAL A 638 48.33 93.86 54.65
C VAL A 638 49.08 94.28 55.90
N VAL A 639 50.37 93.93 55.98
CA VAL A 639 51.24 94.26 57.11
C VAL A 639 52.40 95.19 56.72
N PRO A 640 52.89 96.06 57.63
CA PRO A 640 53.96 96.98 57.32
C PRO A 640 55.33 96.27 57.29
N TRP A 641 56.19 96.69 56.37
CA TRP A 641 57.60 96.27 56.38
C TRP A 641 58.39 97.16 57.34
N VAL A 642 58.87 96.60 58.46
CA VAL A 642 59.65 97.33 59.48
C VAL A 642 61.00 96.67 59.77
N THR A 643 62.06 97.46 59.66
CA THR A 643 63.42 97.12 60.09
C THR A 643 63.83 98.03 61.25
N THR A 644 63.78 97.54 62.49
CA THR A 644 64.21 98.31 63.68
C THR A 644 65.14 97.48 64.57
N ALA A 645 66.35 97.97 64.77
CA ALA A 645 67.33 97.38 65.69
C ALA A 645 66.93 97.64 67.16
N PRO A 646 67.13 96.68 68.08
CA PRO A 646 66.72 96.84 69.47
C PRO A 646 67.77 97.59 70.31
N THR A 647 67.42 98.77 70.80
CA THR A 647 68.14 99.43 71.91
C THR A 647 67.65 98.87 73.25
N THR A 648 68.57 98.52 74.14
CA THR A 648 68.25 97.87 75.42
C THR A 648 67.82 98.87 76.50
N THR A 649 66.63 98.70 77.07
CA THR A 649 66.38 98.89 78.52
C THR A 649 65.28 97.93 78.97
N THR A 650 65.49 97.25 80.11
CA THR A 650 64.48 96.39 80.75
C THR A 650 63.94 97.07 82.01
N PRO A 651 62.68 96.82 82.36
CA PRO A 651 62.43 96.17 83.65
C PRO A 651 61.51 94.94 83.57
N LYS A 652 61.74 93.98 84.48
CA LYS A 652 60.76 92.98 84.99
C LYS A 652 59.54 93.68 85.62
N PRO A 653 58.39 93.00 85.90
CA PRO A 653 58.14 91.54 85.98
C PRO A 653 57.12 91.10 84.89
N THR A 654 56.35 89.99 84.92
CA THR A 654 56.04 88.95 85.93
C THR A 654 55.75 87.61 85.22
N LYS A 655 55.71 86.47 85.95
CA LYS A 655 55.05 85.24 85.47
C LYS A 655 53.57 85.27 85.86
N SER A 656 52.68 84.98 84.90
CA SER A 656 51.31 84.52 85.18
C SER A 656 51.09 83.19 84.48
N SER A 657 50.80 82.15 85.25
CA SER A 657 50.38 80.85 84.76
C SER A 657 48.90 80.88 84.41
N GLN A 658 48.54 80.55 83.16
CA GLN A 658 47.19 80.08 82.86
C GLN A 658 47.22 78.59 82.58
N VAL A 659 46.57 77.86 83.48
CA VAL A 659 46.06 76.52 83.23
C VAL A 659 44.79 76.69 82.40
N VAL A 660 44.67 75.96 81.29
CA VAL A 660 43.37 75.61 80.72
C VAL A 660 43.29 74.09 80.71
N THR A 661 42.24 73.59 81.36
CA THR A 661 42.00 72.18 81.66
C THR A 661 41.44 71.44 80.45
N LEU A 662 41.59 70.12 80.41
CA LEU A 662 40.89 69.24 79.47
C LEU A 662 39.36 69.38 79.61
N LEU A 663 38.65 69.05 78.53
CA LEU A 663 37.41 68.29 78.62
C LEU A 663 37.26 67.36 77.40
N GLU A 664 36.78 66.15 77.67
CA GLU A 664 36.69 65.04 76.73
C GLU A 664 35.36 65.02 75.94
N THR A 665 35.37 64.17 74.91
CA THR A 665 34.31 63.70 74.01
C THR A 665 32.90 63.49 74.59
N TYR A 666 31.89 63.93 73.81
CA TYR A 666 30.54 63.35 73.64
C TYR A 666 29.89 64.16 72.47
N TRP A 667 29.11 63.66 71.49
CA TRP A 667 28.02 62.67 71.49
C TRP A 667 27.99 61.78 70.22
N ASP A 668 27.50 60.57 70.40
CA ASP A 668 27.05 59.59 69.39
C ASP A 668 25.50 59.56 69.37
N PRO A 669 24.84 59.01 68.33
CA PRO A 669 23.48 58.47 68.47
C PRO A 669 23.34 56.99 68.04
N GLU A 670 22.67 56.21 68.89
CA GLU A 670 22.71 54.74 68.90
C GLU A 670 21.92 53.99 67.80
N VAL A 671 22.55 52.93 67.32
CA VAL A 671 22.06 51.54 67.17
C VAL A 671 20.60 51.22 67.58
N TRP A 672 19.76 50.81 66.61
CA TRP A 672 18.59 49.93 66.83
C TRP A 672 18.48 48.84 65.74
N TYR A 673 19.18 47.69 65.82
CA TYR A 673 18.96 46.59 64.83
C TYR A 673 19.39 45.15 65.23
N VAL A 674 19.05 44.63 66.43
CA VAL A 674 19.08 43.16 66.67
C VAL A 674 17.97 42.70 67.63
N VAL A 675 16.85 42.18 67.11
CA VAL A 675 16.00 41.13 67.73
C VAL A 675 15.20 40.35 66.67
N VAL A 676 14.77 40.97 65.56
CA VAL A 676 13.75 40.38 64.65
C VAL A 676 14.29 39.33 63.65
N LEU A 677 15.61 39.16 63.50
CA LEU A 677 16.22 38.33 62.44
C LEU A 677 16.72 36.94 62.89
N THR A 678 16.07 36.28 63.84
CA THR A 678 16.40 34.89 64.25
C THR A 678 15.26 33.87 64.12
N VAL A 679 14.04 34.29 63.75
CA VAL A 679 12.87 33.38 63.65
C VAL A 679 12.41 33.12 62.21
N THR A 680 12.65 34.05 61.26
CA THR A 680 12.20 33.90 59.87
C THR A 680 13.11 33.02 59.00
N GLY A 681 14.43 33.02 59.25
CA GLY A 681 15.39 32.23 58.44
C GLY A 681 15.28 30.72 58.61
N ALA A 682 14.87 30.23 59.79
CA ALA A 682 14.81 28.80 60.09
C ALA A 682 13.65 28.07 59.38
N LEU A 683 12.52 28.76 59.14
CA LEU A 683 11.34 28.15 58.51
C LEU A 683 11.48 28.02 56.98
N VAL A 684 12.18 28.96 56.33
CA VAL A 684 12.40 28.93 54.87
C VAL A 684 13.31 27.77 54.45
N LEU A 685 14.35 27.46 55.24
CA LEU A 685 15.25 26.34 54.97
C LEU A 685 14.57 24.96 55.12
N ILE A 686 13.64 24.82 56.06
CA ILE A 686 12.84 23.59 56.23
C ILE A 686 11.84 23.43 55.07
N GLY A 687 11.26 24.53 54.57
CA GLY A 687 10.38 24.52 53.40
C GLY A 687 11.09 24.09 52.11
N LEU A 688 12.29 24.62 51.83
CA LEU A 688 13.10 24.26 50.65
C LEU A 688 13.56 22.81 50.68
N GLY A 689 13.93 22.26 51.84
CA GLY A 689 14.33 20.86 51.98
C GLY A 689 13.22 19.86 51.63
N LEU A 690 11.97 20.17 51.96
CA LEU A 690 10.81 19.32 51.64
C LEU A 690 10.38 19.39 50.18
N LEU A 691 10.65 20.52 49.49
CA LEU A 691 10.37 20.66 48.06
C LEU A 691 11.33 19.82 47.21
N ILE A 692 12.63 19.83 47.55
CA ILE A 692 13.67 19.07 46.85
C ILE A 692 13.44 17.55 47.01
N LEU A 693 12.97 17.08 48.16
CA LEU A 693 12.65 15.66 48.37
C LEU A 693 11.48 15.16 47.52
N LYS A 694 10.53 16.04 47.12
CA LYS A 694 9.40 15.68 46.25
C LYS A 694 9.77 15.62 44.76
N ILE A 695 10.71 16.46 44.31
CA ILE A 695 11.14 16.50 42.91
C ILE A 695 11.99 15.26 42.55
N LEU A 696 12.69 14.67 43.53
CA LEU A 696 13.53 13.48 43.33
C LEU A 696 12.78 12.13 43.24
N GLN A 697 11.44 12.11 43.25
CA GLN A 697 10.65 10.89 43.01
C GLN A 697 10.14 10.73 41.57
N TRP A 698 10.39 11.69 40.68
CA TRP A 698 9.88 11.72 39.30
C TRP A 698 11.00 11.75 38.23
N CYS A 699 12.06 10.96 38.42
CA CYS A 699 13.05 10.75 37.37
C CYS A 699 13.61 9.31 37.39
N SER A 700 12.98 8.44 36.61
CA SER A 700 13.49 7.12 36.25
C SER A 700 14.05 7.15 34.82
N VAL A 701 15.15 6.43 34.58
CA VAL A 701 15.85 6.22 33.29
C VAL A 701 16.89 7.30 32.91
N CYS A 702 18.11 7.18 33.44
CA CYS A 702 19.35 6.90 32.68
C CYS A 702 20.66 7.06 33.50
N ARG A 703 21.50 6.01 33.45
CA ARG A 703 22.97 5.97 33.68
C ARG A 703 23.61 5.54 32.33
N PRO A 704 24.95 5.51 32.10
CA PRO A 704 26.12 5.67 32.98
C PRO A 704 27.22 6.60 32.35
N PRO A 705 28.54 6.47 32.64
CA PRO A 705 29.25 6.21 33.90
C PRO A 705 30.17 7.38 34.31
N VAL A 706 30.65 7.36 35.57
CA VAL A 706 31.72 8.24 36.08
C VAL A 706 33.03 7.46 36.17
N GLN A 707 34.17 8.11 35.92
CA GLN A 707 35.49 7.65 36.38
C GLN A 707 36.13 8.69 37.31
N GLU A 708 37.07 8.23 38.14
CA GLU A 708 37.44 8.83 39.41
C GLU A 708 38.43 10.02 39.28
N MET A 709 38.36 11.00 40.19
CA MET A 709 39.30 11.08 41.33
C MET A 709 39.12 12.35 42.19
N THR A 710 38.92 12.11 43.49
CA THR A 710 39.35 12.95 44.63
C THR A 710 40.88 13.19 44.62
N GLN A 711 41.51 14.20 45.25
CA GLN A 711 41.30 14.85 46.57
C GLN A 711 41.94 16.26 46.64
N LEU A 712 41.50 17.05 47.65
CA LEU A 712 42.21 18.07 48.48
C LEU A 712 43.07 19.17 47.78
N LEU A 713 42.79 20.48 47.87
CA LEU A 713 42.52 21.41 49.00
C LEU A 713 43.80 21.97 49.69
N ILE A 714 43.72 23.25 50.11
CA ILE A 714 44.69 24.08 50.85
C ILE A 714 45.79 24.71 49.97
N GLN A 715 46.19 25.98 50.08
CA GLN A 715 45.64 27.30 50.45
C GLN A 715 46.83 28.29 50.34
N LYS A 716 46.56 29.58 50.09
CA LYS A 716 47.36 30.75 50.53
C LYS A 716 48.71 31.13 49.84
N THR A 717 48.56 32.15 48.99
CA THR A 717 49.19 33.50 49.06
C THR A 717 50.68 33.74 48.75
N SER A 718 50.85 34.69 47.81
CA SER A 718 51.71 35.89 47.85
C SER A 718 53.14 35.85 47.28
N VAL A 719 53.58 37.03 46.81
CA VAL A 719 54.93 37.40 46.33
C VAL A 719 55.26 36.81 44.95
N ASP A 720 55.82 37.51 43.94
CA ASP A 720 56.24 38.91 43.74
C ASP A 720 56.03 39.25 42.25
N PHE A 721 55.98 40.53 41.86
CA PHE A 721 56.34 40.91 40.47
C PHE A 721 57.18 42.19 40.44
N ARG A 722 58.41 42.04 39.94
CA ARG A 722 59.40 43.11 39.78
C ARG A 722 59.20 43.93 38.51
N ASP A 723 59.61 45.18 38.61
CA ASP A 723 60.34 45.98 37.61
C ASP A 723 59.97 45.81 36.12
N ASN A 724 59.48 46.91 35.53
CA ASN A 724 60.42 47.74 34.76
C ASN A 724 59.92 49.18 34.60
N ALA A 725 60.82 50.13 34.83
CA ALA A 725 60.59 51.56 34.64
C ALA A 725 61.40 52.09 33.45
N GLN A 726 60.87 53.08 32.73
CA GLN A 726 61.69 53.99 31.93
C GLN A 726 61.35 55.46 32.22
N LYS A 727 62.43 56.25 32.29
CA LYS A 727 62.52 57.67 32.66
C LYS A 727 61.74 58.62 31.74
N PRO A 728 61.51 59.87 32.20
CA PRO A 728 62.36 60.94 31.68
C PRO A 728 62.94 61.90 32.74
N ALA A 729 63.97 62.65 32.31
CA ALA A 729 64.51 63.94 32.80
C ALA A 729 64.73 64.16 34.33
N ALA A 730 65.99 64.40 34.70
CA ALA A 730 66.35 64.96 36.00
C ALA A 730 66.44 66.49 35.92
N ASP A 731 65.84 67.17 36.91
CA ASP A 731 65.91 68.61 37.08
C ASP A 731 67.21 69.06 37.76
N VAL A 732 67.56 70.34 37.64
CA VAL A 732 68.84 70.91 38.06
C VAL A 732 68.88 71.11 39.58
N GLN A 733 69.76 70.39 40.27
CA GLN A 733 70.05 70.67 41.70
C GLN A 733 70.88 71.94 41.84
N GLU A 734 70.31 72.98 42.48
CA GLU A 734 71.09 74.11 42.98
C GLU A 734 72.04 73.68 44.11
N VAL A 735 73.28 74.17 44.06
CA VAL A 735 74.30 73.92 45.08
C VAL A 735 74.02 74.81 46.31
N PRO A 736 73.98 74.28 47.54
CA PRO A 736 73.69 75.10 48.73
C PRO A 736 74.79 76.16 48.98
N ALA A 737 74.39 77.44 48.98
CA ALA A 737 75.28 78.58 49.22
C ALA A 737 76.05 78.46 50.55
N THR A 738 77.35 78.72 50.51
CA THR A 738 78.28 78.63 51.64
C THR A 738 78.24 79.89 52.52
N PRO A 739 78.71 79.85 53.78
CA PRO A 739 78.59 81.00 54.69
C PRO A 739 79.30 82.28 54.25
N SER A 740 80.23 82.21 53.27
CA SER A 740 80.87 83.38 52.63
C SER A 740 79.98 84.11 51.63
N ASP A 741 78.88 83.51 51.20
CA ASP A 741 78.00 84.03 50.14
C ASP A 741 76.88 84.94 50.69
N PHE A 742 76.98 85.32 51.98
CA PHE A 742 76.01 86.15 52.69
C PHE A 742 76.71 87.39 53.25
N ASP A 743 76.26 88.58 52.84
CA ASP A 743 76.88 89.87 53.15
C ASP A 743 76.33 90.55 54.41
N GLY A 744 75.27 90.00 55.01
CA GLY A 744 74.67 90.53 56.23
C GLY A 744 74.08 89.48 57.17
N LYS A 745 73.85 89.91 58.43
CA LYS A 745 73.18 89.11 59.46
C LYS A 745 72.02 89.91 60.05
N ALA A 746 70.82 89.35 59.97
CA ALA A 746 69.58 89.95 60.47
C ALA A 746 68.96 89.09 61.58
N ARG A 747 68.01 89.66 62.33
CA ARG A 747 67.26 88.95 63.38
C ARG A 747 65.80 88.87 62.98
N ASP A 748 65.22 87.67 63.02
CA ASP A 748 63.80 87.48 62.78
C ASP A 748 62.96 88.09 63.92
N PRO A 749 62.01 89.00 63.63
CA PRO A 749 61.14 89.58 64.64
C PRO A 749 60.17 88.58 65.29
N VAL A 750 59.88 87.43 64.66
CA VAL A 750 58.95 86.42 65.21
C VAL A 750 59.66 85.43 66.14
N THR A 751 60.69 84.73 65.67
CA THR A 751 61.41 83.73 66.47
C THR A 751 62.56 84.31 67.31
N GLY A 752 63.01 85.52 67.01
CA GLY A 752 64.14 86.15 67.70
C GLY A 752 65.51 85.51 67.41
N LYS A 753 65.61 84.58 66.46
CA LYS A 753 66.89 84.00 66.00
C LYS A 753 67.56 84.88 64.95
N TYR A 754 68.88 84.76 64.83
CA TYR A 754 69.62 85.41 63.75
C TYR A 754 69.72 84.51 62.51
N TYR A 755 69.61 85.11 61.33
CA TYR A 755 69.86 84.47 60.04
C TYR A 755 70.85 85.31 59.22
N LEU A 756 71.61 84.66 58.36
CA LEU A 756 72.44 85.28 57.33
C LEU A 756 71.58 85.59 56.10
N PHE A 757 71.82 86.73 55.45
CA PHE A 757 71.13 87.12 54.22
C PHE A 757 72.13 87.64 53.18
N ASN A 758 71.77 87.49 51.91
CA ASN A 758 72.48 88.08 50.78
C ASN A 758 71.60 89.23 50.22
N SER A 759 72.13 90.45 50.21
CA SER A 759 71.39 91.65 49.80
C SER A 759 71.03 91.70 48.31
N GLN A 760 71.73 90.94 47.46
CA GLN A 760 71.54 90.94 46.00
C GLN A 760 70.58 89.83 45.54
N THR A 761 70.61 88.65 46.15
CA THR A 761 69.77 87.49 45.76
C THR A 761 68.52 87.32 46.63
N GLY A 762 68.46 87.94 47.81
CA GLY A 762 67.34 87.83 48.74
C GLY A 762 67.27 86.49 49.50
N GLN A 763 68.20 85.56 49.25
CA GLN A 763 68.29 84.29 49.94
C GLN A 763 68.58 84.49 51.44
N ARG A 764 68.01 83.60 52.28
CA ARG A 764 68.14 83.63 53.75
C ARG A 764 68.57 82.26 54.26
N ARG A 765 69.58 82.23 55.13
CA ARG A 765 70.07 81.01 55.78
C ARG A 765 70.06 81.17 57.29
N TRP A 766 69.29 80.33 57.98
CA TRP A 766 69.24 80.29 59.44
C TRP A 766 70.53 79.71 60.02
N ASN A 767 70.92 80.22 61.19
CA ASN A 767 72.07 79.77 61.98
C ASN A 767 71.67 78.71 63.01
#